data_AF-A0A6N6L2G4-F1
#
_entry.id   AF-A0A6N6L2G4-F1
#
_cell.length_a   1.000
_cell.length_b   1.000
_cell.length_c   1.000
_cell.angle_alpha   90.00
_cell.angle_beta   90.00
_cell.angle_gamma   90.00
#
_symmetry.space_group_name_H-M   'P 1'
#
loop_
_entity.id
_entity.type
_entity.pdbx_description
1 polymer ?
#
loop_
_entity_poly.entity_id
_entity_poly.type
_entity_poly.pdbx_seq_one_letter_code
_entity_poly.pdbx_strand_id
1 'polypeptide(L)'
;MSPTEHQTPIDTNHTRIALRLVLVFSAVAFALALLALLSEPSEAASAWLLGFSIQRWLLLVAAGLPFLLFGFLAWRAWRNDQRADHWNTRLAELFGEGKRAGFMVAGISVVVLLLWGLALIPEVQALGLFSAYTYYILNIKPLLFAFASLAGFLLVYGLVLLRGIDREVLKANRPLFVLSGALFLVLLLLWLFINVTGLGLGFDITNWNAPGAPVLMWQVGLVLLISVGLLWLLARFLSPAYGWKRLDLYIFLAIWLLATVIWLAQPQSANYYAQTPRPPNDGYYPLSDAFNHDVIAQNALIGEGFRFGGLRAIRKPLYTFFLAGLHALTGPNFEGAITIQVIVLALLPAVFYLLGTRVHHRLSGLLLALLVTWREVNTLALANRLNISHSKLLLVDLPAALALAGFALLAFTWLRKAKHTRLIALTVGGSLGLLMLVRSQNLTLVPIFFLLGALSLWGSSWRRMLEQAALFVLGLSLALGPWVTRNVVLTGQPIVEHSIVTSFVAQRYSFDLAPIPRTFLPGETEGEYYARHVAIVRDFALENPVYVFGFVSDNYVRNLLDTLMILPASFQLYSLDNYVQSLPYWPQWGGELATESLLPLLGSLALLAIGIGVAWHKYKWAGLVPLFINLGFTVNLAIARVSGWRYNLPVDWTTLFYYVFGLSQLILWAWALFGGKVFVEKQASNEKDTSENGWHWPRFFLSAGGILLLGSAMLLTEWLVPRQFTDETRSTSLEQLVLTDAQLADRVSSRELLAIEGRALYPSYLPERVGNEIAELPRLFPRDFDRLTFLLIGPDMWDVVLPLEDAKVEFPQGSDILLLACPQGDYLEAKAVMFLNGGEVIQSSMISETCK
;
A
#
# COMPACT_ATOMS: atom_id res chain seq x y z
N MET A 1 25.46 -49.91 12.48
CA MET A 1 25.24 -49.99 11.02
C MET A 1 24.99 -48.59 10.52
N SER A 2 26.01 -47.98 9.91
CA SER A 2 25.90 -46.66 9.29
C SER A 2 25.01 -46.75 8.05
N PRO A 3 24.17 -45.74 7.77
CA PRO A 3 23.61 -45.60 6.45
C PRO A 3 24.72 -45.06 5.56
N THR A 4 25.34 -45.94 4.77
CA THR A 4 26.09 -45.57 3.59
C THR A 4 25.18 -44.77 2.67
N GLU A 5 25.38 -43.45 2.60
CA GLU A 5 24.87 -42.62 1.52
C GLU A 5 25.36 -43.22 0.20
N HIS A 6 24.46 -43.83 -0.56
CA HIS A 6 24.72 -44.12 -1.96
C HIS A 6 24.93 -42.79 -2.69
N GLN A 7 26.20 -42.45 -2.94
CA GLN A 7 26.56 -41.47 -3.96
C GLN A 7 26.06 -42.01 -5.30
N THR A 8 25.01 -41.39 -5.83
CA THR A 8 24.63 -41.56 -7.24
C THR A 8 25.81 -41.10 -8.10
N PRO A 9 26.26 -41.90 -9.08
CA PRO A 9 27.33 -41.48 -9.98
C PRO A 9 26.95 -40.18 -10.68
N ILE A 10 27.86 -39.21 -10.69
CA ILE A 10 27.70 -37.92 -11.37
C ILE A 10 27.42 -38.21 -12.85
N ASP A 11 26.24 -37.83 -13.35
CA ASP A 11 25.95 -37.89 -14.78
C ASP A 11 26.91 -36.93 -15.52
N THR A 12 27.93 -37.50 -16.13
CA THR A 12 29.03 -36.78 -16.80
C THR A 12 28.53 -35.92 -17.96
N ASN A 13 27.37 -36.24 -18.53
CA ASN A 13 26.82 -35.51 -19.67
C ASN A 13 26.25 -34.15 -19.25
N HIS A 14 25.59 -34.07 -18.10
CA HIS A 14 24.97 -32.82 -17.61
C HIS A 14 26.00 -31.79 -17.17
N THR A 15 27.02 -32.24 -16.46
CA THR A 15 28.11 -31.40 -15.98
C THR A 15 28.96 -30.90 -17.15
N ARG A 16 29.17 -31.72 -18.19
CA ARG A 16 29.79 -31.30 -19.46
C ARG A 16 29.01 -30.20 -20.18
N ILE A 17 27.68 -30.35 -20.31
CA ILE A 17 26.83 -29.31 -20.94
C ILE A 17 26.88 -28.03 -20.12
N ALA A 18 26.78 -28.11 -18.79
CA ALA A 18 26.87 -26.95 -17.92
C ALA A 18 28.21 -26.22 -18.08
N LEU A 19 29.34 -26.94 -18.11
CA LEU A 19 30.66 -26.37 -18.36
C LEU A 19 30.72 -25.62 -19.70
N ARG A 20 30.20 -26.23 -20.76
CA ARG A 20 30.15 -25.61 -22.10
C ARG A 20 29.36 -24.31 -22.10
N LEU A 21 28.21 -24.29 -21.42
CA LEU A 21 27.37 -23.10 -21.31
C LEU A 21 28.07 -21.99 -20.51
N VAL A 22 28.73 -22.32 -19.40
CA VAL A 22 29.53 -21.36 -18.61
C VAL A 22 30.58 -20.70 -19.51
N LEU A 23 31.37 -21.50 -20.24
CA LEU A 23 32.43 -20.97 -21.10
C LEU A 23 31.87 -20.05 -22.20
N VAL A 24 30.78 -20.43 -22.86
CA VAL A 24 30.15 -19.60 -23.90
C VAL A 24 29.58 -18.31 -23.32
N PHE A 25 28.79 -18.40 -22.25
CA PHE A 25 28.17 -17.20 -21.69
C PHE A 25 29.18 -16.27 -21.03
N SER A 26 30.26 -16.78 -20.43
CA SER A 26 31.38 -15.97 -19.99
C SER A 26 32.06 -15.25 -21.15
N ALA A 27 32.31 -15.93 -22.28
CA ALA A 27 32.85 -15.27 -23.46
C ALA A 27 31.93 -14.14 -23.95
N VAL A 28 30.62 -14.38 -24.04
CA VAL A 28 29.64 -13.36 -24.42
C VAL A 28 29.65 -12.17 -23.46
N ALA A 29 29.70 -12.41 -22.14
CA ALA A 29 29.73 -11.35 -21.14
C ALA A 29 30.97 -10.44 -21.29
N PHE A 30 32.15 -11.04 -21.50
CA PHE A 30 33.38 -10.28 -21.75
C PHE A 30 33.40 -9.59 -23.13
N ALA A 31 32.74 -10.16 -24.14
CA ALA A 31 32.56 -9.50 -25.43
C ALA A 31 31.69 -8.24 -25.30
N LEU A 32 30.58 -8.32 -24.54
CA LEU A 32 29.73 -7.16 -24.27
C LEU A 32 30.46 -6.08 -23.47
N ALA A 33 31.27 -6.47 -22.48
CA ALA A 33 32.12 -5.54 -21.74
C ALA A 33 33.14 -4.85 -22.66
N LEU A 34 33.75 -5.59 -23.57
CA LEU A 34 34.68 -5.04 -24.56
C LEU A 34 33.98 -4.05 -25.49
N LEU A 35 32.79 -4.38 -26.00
CA LEU A 35 31.99 -3.50 -26.86
C LEU A 35 31.59 -2.20 -26.14
N ALA A 36 31.12 -2.30 -24.90
CA ALA A 36 30.79 -1.12 -24.08
C ALA A 36 32.02 -0.24 -23.82
N LEU A 37 33.19 -0.85 -23.59
CA LEU A 37 34.43 -0.11 -23.42
C LEU A 37 34.91 0.57 -24.72
N LEU A 38 34.60 -0.01 -25.88
CA LEU A 38 34.93 0.59 -27.18
C LEU A 38 33.99 1.71 -27.59
N SER A 39 32.74 1.73 -27.09
CA SER A 39 31.74 2.73 -27.49
C SER A 39 31.93 4.11 -26.88
N GLU A 40 32.74 4.26 -25.82
CA GLU A 40 33.04 5.57 -25.22
C GLU A 40 34.50 5.97 -25.51
N PRO A 41 34.73 7.05 -26.27
CA PRO A 41 36.07 7.55 -26.55
C PRO A 41 36.72 8.12 -25.29
N SER A 42 38.06 8.10 -25.22
CA SER A 42 38.79 8.80 -24.16
C SER A 42 38.84 10.30 -24.43
N GLU A 43 38.99 11.11 -23.37
CA GLU A 43 39.20 12.55 -23.52
C GLU A 43 40.40 12.83 -24.43
N ALA A 44 40.25 13.79 -25.36
CA ALA A 44 41.23 14.07 -26.41
C ALA A 44 42.64 14.37 -25.86
N ALA A 45 42.75 14.99 -24.69
CA ALA A 45 44.02 15.31 -24.05
C ALA A 45 44.77 14.07 -23.49
N SER A 46 44.06 12.97 -23.26
CA SER A 46 44.59 11.72 -22.69
C SER A 46 44.73 10.59 -23.71
N ALA A 47 44.32 10.84 -24.96
CA ALA A 47 44.33 9.86 -26.04
C ALA A 47 45.77 9.55 -26.49
N TRP A 48 46.10 8.26 -26.57
CA TRP A 48 47.42 7.79 -26.96
C TRP A 48 47.39 7.05 -28.30
N LEU A 49 46.59 5.97 -28.38
CA LEU A 49 46.52 5.11 -29.57
C LEU A 49 45.06 4.84 -29.94
N LEU A 50 44.72 5.05 -31.21
CA LEU A 50 43.35 4.91 -31.75
C LEU A 50 42.28 5.73 -31.00
N GLY A 51 42.67 6.88 -30.43
CA GLY A 51 41.76 7.75 -29.67
C GLY A 51 41.51 7.31 -28.22
N PHE A 52 42.19 6.26 -27.74
CA PHE A 52 42.04 5.76 -26.38
C PHE A 52 43.26 6.05 -25.50
N SER A 53 43.02 6.32 -24.21
CA SER A 53 44.07 6.49 -23.20
C SER A 53 44.71 5.16 -22.81
N ILE A 54 45.90 5.21 -22.16
CA ILE A 54 46.59 4.00 -21.65
C ILE A 54 45.70 3.24 -20.67
N GLN A 55 44.99 3.97 -19.79
CA GLN A 55 44.06 3.36 -18.82
C GLN A 55 42.93 2.62 -19.54
N ARG A 56 42.36 3.20 -20.60
CA ARG A 56 41.31 2.54 -21.40
C ARG A 56 41.83 1.31 -22.12
N TRP A 57 43.05 1.35 -22.67
CA TRP A 57 43.70 0.17 -23.25
C TRP A 57 43.89 -0.96 -22.25
N LEU A 58 44.26 -0.67 -21.00
CA LEU A 58 44.33 -1.68 -19.94
C LEU A 58 42.97 -2.34 -19.69
N LEU A 59 41.88 -1.56 -19.68
CA LEU A 59 40.52 -2.09 -19.53
C LEU A 59 40.11 -2.95 -20.74
N LEU A 60 40.43 -2.50 -21.95
CA LEU A 60 40.17 -3.26 -23.18
C LEU A 60 40.93 -4.59 -23.19
N VAL A 61 42.19 -4.61 -22.75
CA VAL A 61 42.97 -5.85 -22.60
C VAL A 61 42.37 -6.75 -21.51
N ALA A 62 41.95 -6.16 -20.38
CA ALA A 62 41.32 -6.89 -19.28
C ALA A 62 39.96 -7.51 -19.67
N ALA A 63 39.25 -6.95 -20.64
CA ALA A 63 38.04 -7.57 -21.22
C ALA A 63 38.37 -8.54 -22.36
N GLY A 64 39.29 -8.16 -23.24
CA GLY A 64 39.62 -8.87 -24.46
C GLY A 64 40.34 -10.21 -24.23
N LEU A 65 41.28 -10.27 -23.28
CA LEU A 65 42.00 -11.51 -22.96
C LEU A 65 41.05 -12.61 -22.43
N PRO A 66 40.19 -12.36 -21.43
CA PRO A 66 39.18 -13.33 -21.02
C PRO A 66 38.21 -13.71 -22.14
N PHE A 67 37.76 -12.76 -22.97
CA PHE A 67 36.91 -13.06 -24.12
C PHE A 67 37.54 -14.09 -25.06
N LEU A 68 38.79 -13.86 -25.48
CA LEU A 68 39.53 -14.78 -26.35
C LEU A 68 39.78 -16.12 -25.67
N LEU A 69 40.14 -16.11 -24.39
CA LEU A 69 40.37 -17.32 -23.60
C LEU A 69 39.11 -18.17 -23.50
N PHE A 70 38.00 -17.61 -22.99
CA PHE A 70 36.75 -18.34 -22.83
C PHE A 70 36.15 -18.77 -24.17
N GLY A 71 36.28 -17.94 -25.22
CA GLY A 71 35.88 -18.31 -26.58
C GLY A 71 36.66 -19.50 -27.12
N PHE A 72 37.99 -19.51 -26.94
CA PHE A 72 38.84 -20.63 -27.33
C PHE A 72 38.53 -21.91 -26.53
N LEU A 73 38.35 -21.78 -25.21
CA LEU A 73 37.99 -22.90 -24.35
C LEU A 73 36.61 -23.46 -24.73
N ALA A 74 35.61 -22.62 -24.98
CA ALA A 74 34.29 -23.03 -25.43
C ALA A 74 34.35 -23.80 -26.76
N TRP A 75 35.06 -23.25 -27.75
CA TRP A 75 35.26 -23.92 -29.05
C TRP A 75 35.93 -25.29 -28.91
N ARG A 76 36.99 -25.38 -28.09
CA ARG A 76 37.73 -26.61 -27.86
C ARG A 76 36.93 -27.64 -27.07
N ALA A 77 36.14 -27.20 -26.09
CA ALA A 77 35.22 -28.04 -25.32
C ALA A 77 34.07 -28.59 -26.19
N TRP A 78 33.64 -27.85 -27.22
CA TRP A 78 32.62 -28.31 -28.16
C TRP A 78 33.14 -29.31 -29.20
N ARG A 79 34.40 -29.18 -29.63
CA ARG A 79 35.02 -30.08 -30.61
C ARG A 79 35.58 -31.37 -30.02
N ASN A 80 35.90 -31.41 -28.73
CA ASN A 80 36.58 -32.55 -28.12
C ASN A 80 35.98 -32.88 -26.75
N ASP A 81 35.13 -33.93 -26.72
CA ASP A 81 34.47 -34.42 -25.52
C ASP A 81 35.46 -34.86 -24.43
N GLN A 82 36.57 -35.54 -24.79
CA GLN A 82 37.57 -35.98 -23.82
C GLN A 82 38.23 -34.80 -23.09
N ARG A 83 38.48 -33.70 -23.80
CA ARG A 83 39.02 -32.48 -23.17
C ARG A 83 38.00 -31.79 -22.28
N ALA A 84 36.73 -31.76 -22.70
CA ALA A 84 35.66 -31.21 -21.88
C ALA A 84 35.51 -32.01 -20.58
N ASP A 85 35.56 -33.35 -20.65
CA ASP A 85 35.54 -34.22 -19.47
C ASP A 85 36.75 -33.99 -18.57
N HIS A 86 37.96 -33.88 -19.15
CA HIS A 86 39.16 -33.60 -18.37
C HIS A 86 39.05 -32.30 -17.56
N TRP A 87 38.55 -31.22 -18.18
CA TRP A 87 38.35 -29.93 -17.50
C TRP A 87 37.21 -30.00 -16.48
N ASN A 88 36.14 -30.72 -16.79
CA ASN A 88 35.02 -30.96 -15.89
C ASN A 88 35.50 -31.65 -14.60
N THR A 89 36.31 -32.71 -14.71
CA THR A 89 36.92 -33.41 -13.57
C THR A 89 37.83 -32.50 -12.76
N ARG A 90 38.72 -31.74 -13.41
CA ARG A 90 39.62 -30.77 -12.74
C ARG A 90 38.85 -29.69 -11.97
N LEU A 91 37.78 -29.16 -12.56
CA LEU A 91 36.93 -28.19 -11.88
C LEU A 91 36.15 -28.82 -10.73
N ALA A 92 35.65 -30.04 -10.89
CA ALA A 92 35.01 -30.77 -9.80
C ALA A 92 35.96 -31.01 -8.62
N GLU A 93 37.23 -31.37 -8.88
CA GLU A 93 38.28 -31.48 -7.86
C GLU A 93 38.51 -30.17 -7.11
N LEU A 94 38.48 -29.03 -7.82
CA LEU A 94 38.61 -27.70 -7.22
C LEU A 94 37.42 -27.38 -6.30
N PHE A 95 36.19 -27.64 -6.74
CA PHE A 95 34.99 -27.51 -5.88
C PHE A 95 35.07 -28.43 -4.66
N GLY A 96 35.74 -29.57 -4.78
CA GLY A 96 35.93 -30.54 -3.72
C GLY A 96 34.63 -31.27 -3.37
N GLU A 97 34.65 -32.01 -2.25
CA GLU A 97 33.51 -32.82 -1.81
C GLU A 97 32.95 -32.38 -0.44
N GLY A 98 31.69 -32.72 -0.20
CA GLY A 98 31.01 -32.54 1.09
C GLY A 98 30.99 -31.08 1.56
N LYS A 99 31.57 -30.81 2.75
CA LYS A 99 31.55 -29.47 3.37
C LYS A 99 32.38 -28.43 2.60
N ARG A 100 33.50 -28.84 1.98
CA ARG A 100 34.40 -27.91 1.24
C ARG A 100 33.68 -27.30 0.04
N ALA A 101 32.95 -28.12 -0.69
CA ALA A 101 32.08 -27.70 -1.77
C ALA A 101 31.01 -26.70 -1.33
N GLY A 102 30.35 -26.95 -0.19
CA GLY A 102 29.39 -26.01 0.39
C GLY A 102 30.01 -24.65 0.71
N PHE A 103 31.21 -24.62 1.28
CA PHE A 103 31.95 -23.38 1.53
C PHE A 103 32.36 -22.66 0.24
N MET A 104 32.75 -23.40 -0.80
CA MET A 104 33.10 -22.79 -2.09
C MET A 104 31.88 -22.14 -2.76
N VAL A 105 30.73 -22.84 -2.80
CA VAL A 105 29.48 -22.28 -3.30
C VAL A 105 29.06 -21.04 -2.51
N ALA A 106 29.19 -21.07 -1.18
CA ALA A 106 28.93 -19.90 -0.34
C ALA A 106 29.89 -18.73 -0.64
N GLY A 107 31.19 -19.01 -0.78
CA GLY A 107 32.20 -18.01 -1.12
C GLY A 107 31.95 -17.37 -2.49
N ILE A 108 31.66 -18.19 -3.52
CA ILE A 108 31.29 -17.69 -4.86
C ILE A 108 30.01 -16.85 -4.77
N SER A 109 29.02 -17.26 -3.98
CA SER A 109 27.79 -16.48 -3.79
C SER A 109 28.07 -15.09 -3.21
N VAL A 110 28.99 -14.98 -2.23
CA VAL A 110 29.43 -13.68 -1.69
C VAL A 110 30.12 -12.84 -2.77
N VAL A 111 31.01 -13.44 -3.57
CA VAL A 111 31.68 -12.74 -4.67
C VAL A 111 30.67 -12.24 -5.72
N VAL A 112 29.68 -13.06 -6.08
CA VAL A 112 28.58 -12.67 -6.98
C VAL A 112 27.85 -11.44 -6.42
N LEU A 113 27.46 -11.47 -5.14
CA LEU A 113 26.75 -10.37 -4.51
C LEU A 113 27.59 -9.08 -4.46
N LEU A 114 28.89 -9.18 -4.16
CA LEU A 114 29.78 -8.02 -4.13
C LEU A 114 30.00 -7.41 -5.51
N LEU A 115 30.26 -8.24 -6.52
CA LEU A 115 30.52 -7.76 -7.89
C LEU A 115 29.25 -7.17 -8.53
N TRP A 116 28.09 -7.84 -8.39
CA TRP A 116 26.82 -7.28 -8.84
C TRP A 116 26.44 -6.03 -8.05
N GLY A 117 26.72 -6.03 -6.74
CA GLY A 117 26.56 -4.87 -5.89
C GLY A 117 27.26 -3.65 -6.47
N LEU A 118 28.57 -3.75 -6.69
CA LEU A 118 29.38 -2.66 -7.26
C LEU A 118 28.95 -2.28 -8.69
N ALA A 119 28.62 -3.27 -9.54
CA ALA A 119 28.20 -3.02 -10.92
C ALA A 119 26.89 -2.22 -11.02
N LEU A 120 25.98 -2.42 -10.07
CA LEU A 120 24.65 -1.81 -10.04
C LEU A 120 24.56 -0.49 -9.24
N ILE A 121 25.68 0.01 -8.67
CA ILE A 121 25.66 1.30 -7.96
C ILE A 121 25.42 2.45 -8.96
N PRO A 122 24.37 3.28 -8.79
CA PRO A 122 24.16 4.48 -9.59
C PRO A 122 25.27 5.51 -9.37
N GLU A 123 25.52 6.35 -10.39
CA GLU A 123 26.58 7.37 -10.36
C GLU A 123 26.52 8.29 -9.14
N VAL A 124 25.33 8.79 -8.79
CA VAL A 124 25.13 9.70 -7.65
C VAL A 124 25.57 9.05 -6.32
N GLN A 125 25.34 7.74 -6.15
CA GLN A 125 25.78 7.04 -4.94
C GLN A 125 27.25 6.66 -4.98
N ALA A 126 27.77 6.33 -6.15
CA ALA A 126 29.20 6.11 -6.31
C ALA A 126 29.98 7.36 -5.89
N LEU A 127 29.47 8.56 -6.23
CA LEU A 127 30.01 9.84 -5.78
C LEU A 127 30.08 9.94 -4.25
N GLY A 128 28.98 9.61 -3.56
CA GLY A 128 28.93 9.64 -2.09
C GLY A 128 29.85 8.61 -1.41
N LEU A 129 29.95 7.40 -1.96
CA LEU A 129 30.72 6.30 -1.36
C LEU A 129 32.21 6.37 -1.66
N PHE A 130 32.59 6.83 -2.86
CA PHE A 130 33.96 6.73 -3.36
C PHE A 130 34.60 8.08 -3.67
N SER A 131 33.85 9.20 -3.60
CA SER A 131 34.36 10.56 -3.74
C SER A 131 35.26 10.70 -4.98
N ALA A 132 36.54 11.04 -4.82
CA ALA A 132 37.52 11.20 -5.89
C ALA A 132 37.72 9.94 -6.76
N TYR A 133 37.35 8.75 -6.27
CA TYR A 133 37.50 7.49 -7.01
C TYR A 133 36.30 7.09 -7.88
N THR A 134 35.23 7.88 -7.84
CA THR A 134 33.96 7.58 -8.53
C THR A 134 34.15 7.33 -10.02
N TYR A 135 34.91 8.19 -10.68
CA TYR A 135 35.18 8.08 -12.12
C TYR A 135 35.88 6.76 -12.48
N TYR A 136 36.79 6.25 -11.63
CA TYR A 136 37.43 4.96 -11.86
C TYR A 136 36.43 3.81 -11.76
N ILE A 137 35.53 3.85 -10.76
CA ILE A 137 34.52 2.80 -10.55
C ILE A 137 33.51 2.78 -11.71
N LEU A 138 33.09 3.94 -12.19
CA LEU A 138 32.19 4.03 -13.34
C LEU A 138 32.84 3.44 -14.60
N ASN A 139 34.12 3.73 -14.85
CA ASN A 139 34.84 3.21 -16.01
C ASN A 139 35.07 1.68 -15.99
N ILE A 140 35.15 1.06 -14.80
CA ILE A 140 35.32 -0.40 -14.68
C ILE A 140 33.98 -1.16 -14.65
N LYS A 141 32.82 -0.48 -14.63
CA LYS A 141 31.50 -1.14 -14.59
C LYS A 141 31.33 -2.25 -15.65
N PRO A 142 31.71 -2.06 -16.93
CA PRO A 142 31.60 -3.14 -17.92
C PRO A 142 32.34 -4.40 -17.50
N LEU A 143 33.54 -4.28 -16.92
CA LEU A 143 34.30 -5.41 -16.40
C LEU A 143 33.63 -6.01 -15.16
N LEU A 144 33.13 -5.18 -14.24
CA LEU A 144 32.41 -5.67 -13.07
C LEU A 144 31.21 -6.53 -13.47
N PHE A 145 30.40 -6.11 -14.46
CA PHE A 145 29.31 -6.92 -15.01
C PHE A 145 29.79 -8.24 -15.61
N ALA A 146 30.89 -8.24 -16.37
CA ALA A 146 31.43 -9.46 -16.95
C ALA A 146 31.94 -10.45 -15.89
N PHE A 147 32.68 -9.97 -14.89
CA PHE A 147 33.15 -10.81 -13.78
C PHE A 147 32.00 -11.28 -12.88
N ALA A 148 31.00 -10.43 -12.63
CA ALA A 148 29.80 -10.80 -11.88
C ALA A 148 29.01 -11.91 -12.60
N SER A 149 28.89 -11.81 -13.93
CA SER A 149 28.27 -12.83 -14.78
C SER A 149 29.05 -14.14 -14.74
N LEU A 150 30.39 -14.10 -14.88
CA LEU A 150 31.25 -15.27 -14.74
C LEU A 150 31.07 -15.96 -13.39
N ALA A 151 31.11 -15.20 -12.29
CA ALA A 151 30.90 -15.74 -10.95
C ALA A 151 29.50 -16.36 -10.80
N GLY A 152 28.47 -15.76 -11.39
CA GLY A 152 27.11 -16.31 -11.43
C GLY A 152 27.02 -17.62 -12.19
N PHE A 153 27.65 -17.73 -13.37
CA PHE A 153 27.69 -18.98 -14.11
C PHE A 153 28.48 -20.07 -13.38
N LEU A 154 29.59 -19.72 -12.74
CA LEU A 154 30.35 -20.65 -11.89
C LEU A 154 29.53 -21.13 -10.69
N LEU A 155 28.70 -20.26 -10.10
CA LEU A 155 27.79 -20.65 -9.04
C LEU A 155 26.77 -21.71 -9.52
N VAL A 156 26.12 -21.45 -10.66
CA VAL A 156 25.16 -22.41 -11.26
C VAL A 156 25.85 -23.73 -11.59
N TYR A 157 27.04 -23.67 -12.18
CA TYR A 157 27.85 -24.86 -12.49
C TYR A 157 28.22 -25.65 -11.23
N GLY A 158 28.66 -24.96 -10.16
CA GLY A 158 28.91 -25.59 -8.87
C GLY A 158 27.68 -26.28 -8.30
N LEU A 159 26.50 -25.68 -8.42
CA LEU A 159 25.24 -26.31 -8.00
C LEU A 159 24.91 -27.56 -8.83
N VAL A 160 25.10 -27.52 -10.15
CA VAL A 160 24.92 -28.67 -11.04
C VAL A 160 25.90 -29.79 -10.70
N LEU A 161 27.18 -29.48 -10.44
CA LEU A 161 28.18 -30.46 -10.05
C LEU A 161 27.82 -31.16 -8.74
N LEU A 162 27.38 -30.41 -7.73
CA LEU A 162 27.18 -30.93 -6.38
C LEU A 162 25.86 -31.65 -6.18
N ARG A 163 24.83 -31.25 -6.90
CA ARG A 163 23.47 -31.74 -6.65
C ARG A 163 22.77 -32.33 -7.88
N GLY A 164 23.38 -32.25 -9.06
CA GLY A 164 22.75 -32.65 -10.31
C GLY A 164 21.57 -31.77 -10.69
N ILE A 165 20.86 -32.16 -11.76
CA ILE A 165 19.62 -31.52 -12.20
C ILE A 165 18.51 -32.58 -12.17
N ASP A 166 17.51 -32.36 -11.33
CA ASP A 166 16.32 -33.21 -11.31
C ASP A 166 15.34 -32.79 -12.43
N ARG A 167 15.40 -33.51 -13.55
CA ARG A 167 14.52 -33.27 -14.72
C ARG A 167 13.07 -33.66 -14.46
N GLU A 168 12.80 -34.52 -13.48
CA GLU A 168 11.42 -34.88 -13.14
C GLU A 168 10.68 -33.68 -12.54
N VAL A 169 11.38 -32.77 -11.86
CA VAL A 169 10.81 -31.48 -11.44
C VAL A 169 10.32 -30.67 -12.64
N LEU A 170 11.11 -30.59 -13.72
CA LEU A 170 10.72 -29.85 -14.92
C LEU A 170 9.51 -30.48 -15.62
N LYS A 171 9.50 -31.82 -15.74
CA LYS A 171 8.38 -32.55 -16.35
C LYS A 171 7.11 -32.42 -15.52
N ALA A 172 7.20 -32.57 -14.21
CA ALA A 172 6.07 -32.47 -13.29
C ALA A 172 5.43 -31.07 -13.30
N ASN A 173 6.23 -30.02 -13.51
CA ASN A 173 5.76 -28.63 -13.56
C ASN A 173 5.47 -28.11 -14.98
N ARG A 174 5.58 -28.95 -16.03
CA ARG A 174 5.26 -28.57 -17.41
C ARG A 174 3.92 -27.84 -17.59
N PRO A 175 2.77 -28.29 -17.04
CA PRO A 175 1.50 -27.58 -17.24
C PRO A 175 1.54 -26.17 -16.64
N LEU A 176 2.26 -25.98 -15.54
CA LEU A 176 2.44 -24.68 -14.92
C LEU A 176 3.34 -23.78 -15.76
N PHE A 177 4.44 -24.29 -16.34
CA PHE A 177 5.26 -23.50 -17.28
C PHE A 177 4.48 -23.05 -18.51
N VAL A 178 3.65 -23.92 -19.10
CA VAL A 178 2.82 -23.57 -20.26
C VAL A 178 1.80 -22.49 -19.88
N LEU A 179 1.13 -22.65 -18.74
CA LEU A 179 0.18 -21.66 -18.24
C LEU A 179 0.86 -20.30 -17.98
N SER A 180 1.99 -20.29 -17.27
CA SER A 180 2.74 -19.06 -16.98
C SER A 180 3.27 -18.41 -18.25
N GLY A 181 3.74 -19.18 -19.24
CA GLY A 181 4.17 -18.66 -20.54
C GLY A 181 3.02 -18.03 -21.33
N ALA A 182 1.84 -18.67 -21.33
CA ALA A 182 0.64 -18.12 -21.96
C ALA A 182 0.18 -16.83 -21.27
N LEU A 183 0.16 -16.79 -19.94
CA LEU A 183 -0.16 -15.59 -19.16
C LEU A 183 0.85 -14.46 -19.40
N PHE A 184 2.14 -14.79 -19.47
CA PHE A 184 3.18 -13.80 -19.80
C PHE A 184 2.96 -13.22 -21.20
N LEU A 185 2.64 -14.06 -22.19
CA LEU A 185 2.31 -13.58 -23.53
C LEU A 185 1.09 -12.66 -23.53
N VAL A 186 0.04 -12.99 -22.76
CA VAL A 186 -1.14 -12.13 -22.61
C VAL A 186 -0.76 -10.78 -22.00
N LEU A 187 0.02 -10.77 -20.90
CA LEU A 187 0.48 -9.54 -20.27
C LEU A 187 1.37 -8.71 -21.21
N LEU A 188 2.22 -9.35 -22.00
CA LEU A 188 3.08 -8.69 -22.98
C LEU A 188 2.26 -8.08 -24.12
N LEU A 189 1.24 -8.78 -24.61
CA LEU A 189 0.33 -8.27 -25.64
C LEU A 189 -0.51 -7.10 -25.10
N LEU A 190 -0.95 -7.16 -23.85
CA LEU A 190 -1.64 -6.04 -23.19
C LEU A 190 -0.71 -4.82 -23.05
N TRP A 191 0.54 -5.04 -22.62
CA TRP A 191 1.53 -3.97 -22.56
C TRP A 191 1.80 -3.37 -23.95
N LEU A 192 1.97 -4.18 -24.99
CA LEU A 192 2.17 -3.70 -26.35
C LEU A 192 0.95 -2.91 -26.84
N PHE A 193 -0.26 -3.40 -26.57
CA PHE A 193 -1.50 -2.72 -26.90
C PHE A 193 -1.59 -1.34 -26.24
N ILE A 194 -1.24 -1.23 -24.95
CA ILE A 194 -1.19 0.05 -24.22
C ILE A 194 -0.19 1.01 -24.86
N ASN A 195 1.03 0.54 -25.17
CA ASN A 195 2.04 1.39 -25.81
C ASN A 195 1.64 1.87 -27.21
N VAL A 196 0.93 1.04 -27.98
CA VAL A 196 0.48 1.42 -29.34
C VAL A 196 -0.72 2.35 -29.30
N THR A 197 -1.65 2.15 -28.36
CA THR A 197 -2.91 2.92 -28.29
C THR A 197 -2.83 4.16 -27.43
N GLY A 198 -1.86 4.24 -26.51
CA GLY A 198 -1.81 5.28 -25.48
C GLY A 198 -2.89 5.14 -24.40
N LEU A 199 -3.63 4.02 -24.37
CA LEU A 199 -4.72 3.81 -23.41
C LEU A 199 -4.17 3.77 -21.96
N GLY A 200 -4.65 4.65 -21.11
CA GLY A 200 -4.18 4.85 -19.74
C GLY A 200 -2.94 5.74 -19.63
N LEU A 201 -2.40 6.27 -20.74
CA LEU A 201 -1.20 7.11 -20.77
C LEU A 201 -1.49 8.58 -21.07
N GLY A 202 -2.73 8.97 -21.39
CA GLY A 202 -3.10 10.39 -21.56
C GLY A 202 -4.21 10.64 -22.57
N PHE A 203 -5.09 9.66 -22.81
CA PHE A 203 -6.25 9.86 -23.69
C PHE A 203 -7.26 10.83 -23.08
N ASP A 204 -7.32 10.90 -21.75
CA ASP A 204 -8.22 11.78 -21.01
C ASP A 204 -7.53 13.10 -20.59
N ILE A 205 -8.26 14.22 -20.64
CA ILE A 205 -7.76 15.60 -20.34
C ILE A 205 -7.36 15.80 -18.88
N THR A 206 -7.71 14.87 -18.01
CA THR A 206 -7.47 14.96 -16.59
C THR A 206 -6.12 14.31 -16.26
N ASN A 207 -5.13 15.10 -15.86
CA ASN A 207 -3.85 14.60 -15.32
C ASN A 207 -3.95 14.43 -13.80
N TRP A 208 -3.52 13.29 -13.28
CA TRP A 208 -3.72 12.90 -11.88
C TRP A 208 -2.42 12.51 -11.18
N ASN A 209 -2.55 12.34 -9.87
CA ASN A 209 -1.48 12.14 -8.91
C ASN A 209 -0.51 11.01 -9.28
N ALA A 210 0.73 11.16 -8.84
CA ALA A 210 1.81 10.19 -8.99
C ALA A 210 1.43 8.75 -8.58
N PRO A 211 2.24 7.76 -9.00
CA PRO A 211 2.22 6.43 -8.42
C PRO A 211 2.62 6.40 -6.94
N GLY A 212 2.33 5.28 -6.27
CA GLY A 212 2.60 5.11 -4.84
C GLY A 212 4.09 4.96 -4.52
N ALA A 213 4.42 4.77 -3.24
CA ALA A 213 5.81 4.54 -2.85
C ALA A 213 6.34 3.23 -3.46
N PRO A 214 7.48 3.26 -4.15
CA PRO A 214 8.05 2.07 -4.78
C PRO A 214 8.75 1.17 -3.75
N VAL A 215 8.92 -0.09 -4.12
CA VAL A 215 9.89 -1.00 -3.48
C VAL A 215 11.13 -1.08 -4.35
N LEU A 216 12.32 -0.93 -3.75
CA LEU A 216 13.59 -0.94 -4.48
C LEU A 216 14.07 -2.38 -4.73
N MET A 217 14.81 -2.61 -5.82
CA MET A 217 15.29 -3.95 -6.18
C MET A 217 16.17 -4.57 -5.09
N TRP A 218 17.03 -3.77 -4.45
CA TRP A 218 17.87 -4.24 -3.36
C TRP A 218 17.06 -4.59 -2.11
N GLN A 219 15.94 -3.92 -1.87
CA GLN A 219 15.02 -4.26 -0.77
C GLN A 219 14.36 -5.61 -1.04
N VAL A 220 13.95 -5.89 -2.28
CA VAL A 220 13.46 -7.22 -2.69
C VAL A 220 14.50 -8.30 -2.45
N GLY A 221 15.75 -8.07 -2.87
CA GLY A 221 16.86 -9.00 -2.66
C GLY A 221 17.15 -9.26 -1.18
N LEU A 222 17.23 -8.20 -0.36
CA LEU A 222 17.48 -8.30 1.07
C LEU A 222 16.37 -9.06 1.80
N VAL A 223 15.11 -8.70 1.54
CA VAL A 223 13.95 -9.37 2.15
C VAL A 223 13.88 -10.83 1.72
N LEU A 224 14.27 -11.16 0.49
CA LEU A 224 14.39 -12.55 0.04
C LEU A 224 15.43 -13.33 0.82
N LEU A 225 16.63 -12.78 1.01
CA LEU A 225 17.67 -13.42 1.81
C LEU A 225 17.23 -13.64 3.25
N ILE A 226 16.60 -12.63 3.87
CA ILE A 226 16.05 -12.74 5.23
C ILE A 226 14.97 -13.83 5.29
N SER A 227 14.03 -13.85 4.34
CA SER A 227 12.91 -14.80 4.33
C SER A 227 13.38 -16.25 4.14
N VAL A 228 14.34 -16.48 3.24
CA VAL A 228 14.95 -17.80 3.03
C VAL A 228 15.75 -18.23 4.26
N GLY A 229 16.54 -17.31 4.84
CA GLY A 229 17.32 -17.56 6.06
C GLY A 229 16.43 -17.90 7.26
N LEU A 230 15.36 -17.14 7.49
CA LEU A 230 14.37 -17.41 8.53
C LEU A 230 13.70 -18.76 8.32
N LEU A 231 13.25 -19.06 7.10
CA LEU A 231 12.63 -20.35 6.81
C LEU A 231 13.60 -21.52 7.06
N TRP A 232 14.87 -21.37 6.70
CA TRP A 232 15.92 -22.35 6.98
C TRP A 232 16.13 -22.53 8.49
N LEU A 233 16.21 -21.44 9.27
CA LEU A 233 16.33 -21.47 10.73
C LEU A 233 15.12 -22.17 11.37
N LEU A 234 13.90 -21.80 10.96
CA LEU A 234 12.66 -22.41 11.45
C LEU A 234 12.67 -23.92 11.18
N ALA A 235 13.05 -24.34 9.96
CA ALA A 235 13.12 -25.75 9.62
C ALA A 235 14.21 -26.51 10.40
N ARG A 236 15.35 -25.87 10.69
CA ARG A 236 16.47 -26.46 11.40
C ARG A 236 16.20 -26.63 12.90
N PHE A 237 15.63 -25.62 13.54
CA PHE A 237 15.47 -25.56 14.99
C PHE A 237 14.06 -25.93 15.48
N LEU A 238 13.02 -25.71 14.68
CA LEU A 238 11.62 -25.97 15.04
C LEU A 238 11.04 -27.16 14.29
N SER A 239 11.87 -28.19 14.04
CA SER A 239 11.51 -29.37 13.25
C SER A 239 10.16 -30.00 13.70
N PRO A 240 9.43 -30.69 12.81
CA PRO A 240 8.13 -31.30 13.10
C PRO A 240 8.11 -32.23 14.34
N ALA A 241 9.28 -32.72 14.78
CA ALA A 241 9.43 -33.53 15.98
C ALA A 241 8.98 -32.82 17.27
N TYR A 242 9.00 -31.49 17.31
CA TYR A 242 8.60 -30.70 18.48
C TYR A 242 7.13 -30.23 18.48
N GLY A 243 6.32 -30.59 17.47
CA GLY A 243 4.86 -30.52 17.59
C GLY A 243 4.25 -29.13 17.81
N TRP A 244 4.84 -28.04 17.27
CA TRP A 244 4.31 -26.68 17.41
C TRP A 244 3.03 -26.50 16.57
N LYS A 245 1.88 -26.93 17.12
CA LYS A 245 0.56 -26.86 16.48
C LYS A 245 0.12 -25.43 16.10
N ARG A 246 0.82 -24.39 16.55
CA ARG A 246 0.49 -22.97 16.37
C ARG A 246 1.64 -22.11 15.81
N LEU A 247 2.61 -22.70 15.10
CA LEU A 247 3.76 -21.96 14.55
C LEU A 247 3.35 -20.71 13.73
N ASP A 248 2.34 -20.84 12.87
CA ASP A 248 1.87 -19.72 12.05
C ASP A 248 1.26 -18.57 12.88
N LEU A 249 0.70 -18.86 14.06
CA LEU A 249 0.24 -17.82 14.99
C LEU A 249 1.40 -17.06 15.62
N TYR A 250 2.48 -17.76 16.00
CA TYR A 250 3.68 -17.10 16.55
C TYR A 250 4.37 -16.24 15.50
N ILE A 251 4.49 -16.73 14.27
CA ILE A 251 5.05 -15.95 13.16
C ILE A 251 4.16 -14.73 12.86
N PHE A 252 2.84 -14.90 12.86
CA PHE A 252 1.89 -13.79 12.73
C PHE A 252 2.11 -12.71 13.79
N LEU A 253 2.18 -13.10 15.08
CA LEU A 253 2.40 -12.16 16.18
C LEU A 253 3.77 -11.49 16.11
N ALA A 254 4.82 -12.24 15.73
CA ALA A 254 6.17 -11.70 15.57
C ALA A 254 6.24 -10.67 14.43
N ILE A 255 5.59 -10.94 13.30
CA ILE A 255 5.51 -10.00 12.17
C ILE A 255 4.74 -8.75 12.57
N TRP A 256 3.60 -8.90 13.26
CA TRP A 256 2.81 -7.77 13.76
C TRP A 256 3.63 -6.89 14.72
N LEU A 257 4.32 -7.50 15.68
CA LEU A 257 5.17 -6.78 16.63
C LEU A 257 6.33 -6.07 15.91
N LEU A 258 7.00 -6.76 14.98
CA LEU A 258 8.09 -6.19 14.18
C LEU A 258 7.61 -4.98 13.37
N ALA A 259 6.49 -5.10 12.66
CA ALA A 259 5.91 -4.01 11.89
C ALA A 259 5.52 -2.83 12.80
N THR A 260 4.92 -3.12 13.96
CA THR A 260 4.55 -2.10 14.96
C THR A 260 5.77 -1.30 15.40
N VAL A 261 6.84 -1.99 15.82
CA VAL A 261 8.09 -1.34 16.27
C VAL A 261 8.70 -0.50 15.15
N ILE A 262 8.80 -1.04 13.94
CA ILE A 262 9.42 -0.35 12.81
C ILE A 262 8.62 0.90 12.41
N TRP A 263 7.29 0.80 12.31
CA TRP A 263 6.43 1.91 11.86
C TRP A 263 6.31 3.01 12.91
N LEU A 264 6.22 2.65 14.19
CA LEU A 264 6.23 3.65 15.28
C LEU A 264 7.55 4.41 15.33
N ALA A 265 8.67 3.73 15.09
CA ALA A 265 10.02 4.32 15.10
C ALA A 265 10.28 5.31 13.94
N GLN A 266 9.49 5.31 12.87
CA GLN A 266 9.66 6.28 11.79
C GLN A 266 9.20 7.67 12.23
N PRO A 267 9.93 8.76 11.96
CA PRO A 267 9.45 10.10 12.28
C PRO A 267 8.22 10.47 11.44
N GLN A 268 7.26 11.17 12.05
CA GLN A 268 6.22 11.86 11.30
C GLN A 268 6.80 13.17 10.76
N SER A 269 6.41 13.55 9.55
CA SER A 269 6.80 14.82 8.94
C SER A 269 5.55 15.63 8.60
N ALA A 270 5.68 16.96 8.64
CA ALA A 270 4.65 17.86 8.16
C ALA A 270 4.49 17.71 6.65
N ASN A 271 3.25 17.71 6.17
CA ASN A 271 2.91 17.53 4.76
C ASN A 271 1.52 18.13 4.47
N TYR A 272 1.00 17.91 3.26
CA TYR A 272 -0.30 18.43 2.86
C TYR A 272 -1.47 18.01 3.80
N TYR A 273 -1.35 16.88 4.50
CA TYR A 273 -2.37 16.32 5.39
C TYR A 273 -2.08 16.51 6.89
N ALA A 274 -0.91 17.05 7.25
CA ALA A 274 -0.50 17.24 8.64
C ALA A 274 0.27 18.56 8.82
N GLN A 275 -0.23 19.42 9.71
CA GLN A 275 0.38 20.71 10.02
C GLN A 275 1.76 20.56 10.64
N THR A 276 2.60 21.58 10.45
CA THR A 276 3.84 21.72 11.23
C THR A 276 3.50 21.91 12.71
N PRO A 277 4.16 21.18 13.63
CA PRO A 277 4.03 21.39 15.06
C PRO A 277 4.26 22.84 15.46
N ARG A 278 3.37 23.39 16.28
CA ARG A 278 3.38 24.78 16.75
C ARG A 278 2.87 24.87 18.20
N PRO A 279 3.24 25.91 18.95
CA PRO A 279 2.64 26.21 20.23
C PRO A 279 1.10 26.32 20.13
N PRO A 280 0.38 26.04 21.21
CA PRO A 280 0.88 25.76 22.56
C PRO A 280 1.18 24.28 22.85
N ASN A 281 0.72 23.37 21.99
CA ASN A 281 0.84 21.91 22.24
C ASN A 281 2.00 21.24 21.50
N ASP A 282 2.65 21.92 20.54
CA ASP A 282 3.75 21.40 19.72
C ASP A 282 3.48 20.02 19.10
N GLY A 283 2.21 19.73 18.80
CA GLY A 283 1.76 18.49 18.19
C GLY A 283 1.42 18.64 16.70
N TYR A 284 1.41 17.53 15.97
CA TYR A 284 0.86 17.50 14.61
C TYR A 284 -0.67 17.61 14.65
N TYR A 285 -1.26 18.39 13.74
CA TYR A 285 -2.72 18.44 13.58
C TYR A 285 -3.14 18.08 12.15
N PRO A 286 -4.32 17.48 11.98
CA PRO A 286 -4.77 17.02 10.68
C PRO A 286 -5.18 18.20 9.77
N LEU A 287 -5.01 18.02 8.47
CA LEU A 287 -5.49 18.90 7.40
C LEU A 287 -6.29 18.10 6.35
N SER A 288 -7.02 18.81 5.50
CA SER A 288 -7.75 18.23 4.37
C SER A 288 -8.67 17.08 4.82
N ASP A 289 -8.67 15.93 4.13
CA ASP A 289 -9.56 14.81 4.49
C ASP A 289 -9.28 14.23 5.88
N ALA A 290 -8.03 14.27 6.38
CA ALA A 290 -7.73 13.79 7.72
C ALA A 290 -8.45 14.62 8.79
N PHE A 291 -8.56 15.94 8.56
CA PHE A 291 -9.29 16.86 9.42
C PHE A 291 -10.78 16.52 9.44
N ASN A 292 -11.38 16.27 8.26
CA ASN A 292 -12.79 15.91 8.17
C ASN A 292 -13.12 14.63 8.96
N HIS A 293 -12.31 13.58 8.82
CA HIS A 293 -12.55 12.32 9.53
C HIS A 293 -12.45 12.48 11.05
N ASP A 294 -11.48 13.26 11.51
CA ASP A 294 -11.24 13.50 12.93
C ASP A 294 -12.36 14.35 13.56
N VAL A 295 -12.77 15.43 12.89
CA VAL A 295 -13.90 16.27 13.36
C VAL A 295 -15.19 15.46 13.47
N ILE A 296 -15.48 14.58 12.50
CA ILE A 296 -16.65 13.69 12.58
C ILE A 296 -16.56 12.76 13.80
N ALA A 297 -15.37 12.21 14.06
CA ALA A 297 -15.14 11.34 15.21
C ALA A 297 -15.33 12.07 16.54
N GLN A 298 -14.81 13.30 16.65
CA GLN A 298 -14.94 14.14 17.83
C GLN A 298 -16.40 14.57 18.06
N ASN A 299 -17.15 14.92 17.01
CA ASN A 299 -18.59 15.23 17.09
C ASN A 299 -19.40 14.06 17.68
N ALA A 300 -19.07 12.82 17.31
CA ALA A 300 -19.73 11.65 17.87
C ALA A 300 -19.49 11.49 19.37
N LEU A 301 -18.33 11.89 19.89
CA LEU A 301 -17.98 11.79 21.31
C LEU A 301 -18.62 12.87 22.20
N ILE A 302 -19.01 14.01 21.62
CA ILE A 302 -19.73 15.07 22.35
C ILE A 302 -21.26 14.98 22.17
N GLY A 303 -21.76 13.89 21.57
CA GLY A 303 -23.19 13.61 21.41
C GLY A 303 -23.87 14.36 20.26
N GLU A 304 -23.10 14.99 19.37
CA GLU A 304 -23.63 15.65 18.18
C GLU A 304 -23.89 14.68 17.01
N GLY A 305 -23.50 13.42 17.21
CA GLY A 305 -23.64 12.34 16.25
C GLY A 305 -22.61 12.40 15.12
N PHE A 306 -22.73 11.50 14.15
CA PHE A 306 -21.84 11.45 13.00
C PHE A 306 -22.28 12.49 11.97
N ARG A 307 -21.69 13.69 12.06
CA ARG A 307 -21.97 14.84 11.17
C ARG A 307 -20.73 15.70 10.90
N PHE A 308 -20.77 16.47 9.82
CA PHE A 308 -19.73 17.44 9.45
C PHE A 308 -20.34 18.67 8.78
N GLY A 309 -20.07 19.88 9.28
CA GLY A 309 -20.57 21.13 8.66
C GLY A 309 -22.09 21.14 8.46
N GLY A 310 -22.86 20.63 9.43
CA GLY A 310 -24.33 20.51 9.34
C GLY A 310 -24.85 19.32 8.54
N LEU A 311 -23.99 18.63 7.76
CA LEU A 311 -24.38 17.48 6.93
C LEU A 311 -24.52 16.21 7.75
N ARG A 312 -25.57 15.44 7.47
CA ARG A 312 -25.91 14.19 8.16
C ARG A 312 -25.32 12.97 7.47
N ALA A 313 -25.14 13.00 6.14
CA ALA A 313 -24.43 11.93 5.44
C ALA A 313 -22.92 12.23 5.43
N ILE A 314 -22.15 11.38 6.09
CA ILE A 314 -20.72 11.62 6.33
C ILE A 314 -19.78 10.81 5.43
N ARG A 315 -18.52 11.24 5.35
CA ARG A 315 -17.46 10.53 4.63
C ARG A 315 -17.00 9.33 5.47
N LYS A 316 -16.80 8.20 4.80
CA LYS A 316 -16.14 7.00 5.35
C LYS A 316 -16.69 6.58 6.74
N PRO A 317 -18.01 6.30 6.86
CA PRO A 317 -18.69 6.10 8.13
C PRO A 317 -17.96 5.20 9.14
N LEU A 318 -17.61 3.97 8.72
CA LEU A 318 -17.01 3.00 9.63
C LEU A 318 -15.59 3.39 10.06
N TYR A 319 -14.87 4.15 9.23
CA TYR A 319 -13.56 4.67 9.58
C TYR A 319 -13.65 5.78 10.63
N THR A 320 -14.60 6.71 10.49
CA THR A 320 -14.82 7.75 11.50
C THR A 320 -15.34 7.18 12.83
N PHE A 321 -16.14 6.11 12.78
CA PHE A 321 -16.51 5.34 13.97
C PHE A 321 -15.30 4.70 14.66
N PHE A 322 -14.39 4.12 13.87
CA PHE A 322 -13.12 3.60 14.39
C PHE A 322 -12.31 4.70 15.08
N LEU A 323 -12.17 5.88 14.46
CA LEU A 323 -11.47 7.02 15.06
C LEU A 323 -12.14 7.53 16.35
N ALA A 324 -13.48 7.57 16.40
CA ALA A 324 -14.21 7.93 17.62
C ALA A 324 -13.87 6.95 18.75
N GLY A 325 -13.78 5.65 18.44
CA GLY A 325 -13.30 4.63 19.39
C GLY A 325 -11.86 4.87 19.86
N LEU A 326 -10.96 5.32 18.99
CA LEU A 326 -9.59 5.67 19.38
C LEU A 326 -9.57 6.86 20.34
N HIS A 327 -10.28 7.93 20.01
CA HIS A 327 -10.38 9.13 20.85
C HIS A 327 -11.12 8.87 22.17
N ALA A 328 -12.05 7.91 22.22
CA ALA A 328 -12.64 7.47 23.48
C ALA A 328 -11.60 6.82 24.41
N LEU A 329 -10.55 6.20 23.87
CA LEU A 329 -9.47 5.57 24.64
C LEU A 329 -8.37 6.55 25.04
N THR A 330 -8.03 7.49 24.15
CA THR A 330 -6.88 8.41 24.33
C THR A 330 -7.28 9.81 24.76
N GLY A 331 -8.58 10.09 24.85
CA GLY A 331 -9.09 11.45 24.89
C GLY A 331 -8.85 12.19 23.56
N PRO A 332 -8.95 13.53 23.58
CA PRO A 332 -8.73 14.36 22.39
C PRO A 332 -7.27 14.41 21.91
N ASN A 333 -6.35 13.66 22.56
CA ASN A 333 -4.95 13.57 22.17
C ASN A 333 -4.81 12.92 20.77
N PHE A 334 -4.36 13.72 19.82
CA PHE A 334 -4.15 13.31 18.43
C PHE A 334 -3.00 12.30 18.25
N GLU A 335 -1.88 12.50 18.94
CA GLU A 335 -0.72 11.58 18.86
C GLU A 335 -1.03 10.21 19.44
N GLY A 336 -1.82 10.19 20.52
CA GLY A 336 -2.36 8.96 21.10
C GLY A 336 -3.20 8.17 20.09
N ALA A 337 -4.14 8.84 19.41
CA ALA A 337 -4.98 8.21 18.38
C ALA A 337 -4.15 7.66 17.21
N ILE A 338 -3.16 8.43 16.71
CA ILE A 338 -2.24 7.95 15.67
C ILE A 338 -1.47 6.71 16.14
N THR A 339 -0.96 6.73 17.38
CA THR A 339 -0.15 5.63 17.92
C THR A 339 -0.93 4.32 17.94
N ILE A 340 -2.17 4.34 18.45
CA ILE A 340 -3.03 3.16 18.46
C ILE A 340 -3.40 2.76 17.03
N GLN A 341 -3.69 3.72 16.15
CA GLN A 341 -3.97 3.43 14.75
C GLN A 341 -2.79 2.68 14.10
N VAL A 342 -1.55 3.13 14.28
CA VAL A 342 -0.36 2.47 13.73
C VAL A 342 -0.24 1.03 14.24
N ILE A 343 -0.50 0.79 15.53
CA ILE A 343 -0.49 -0.56 16.13
C ILE A 343 -1.55 -1.47 15.46
N VAL A 344 -2.74 -0.94 15.20
CA VAL A 344 -3.80 -1.68 14.49
C VAL A 344 -3.43 -1.93 13.03
N LEU A 345 -2.93 -0.91 12.32
CA LEU A 345 -2.56 -1.01 10.90
C LEU A 345 -1.36 -1.94 10.68
N ALA A 346 -0.47 -2.08 11.66
CA ALA A 346 0.64 -3.04 11.61
C ALA A 346 0.17 -4.51 11.55
N LEU A 347 -1.13 -4.79 11.72
CA LEU A 347 -1.70 -6.11 11.42
C LEU A 347 -1.65 -6.43 9.92
N LEU A 348 -1.54 -5.43 9.04
CA LEU A 348 -1.56 -5.62 7.58
C LEU A 348 -0.46 -6.58 7.10
N PRO A 349 0.85 -6.38 7.40
CA PRO A 349 1.88 -7.37 7.11
C PRO A 349 1.57 -8.78 7.63
N ALA A 350 1.02 -8.90 8.83
CA ALA A 350 0.71 -10.19 9.45
C ALA A 350 -0.47 -10.89 8.75
N VAL A 351 -1.50 -10.15 8.35
CA VAL A 351 -2.60 -10.64 7.52
C VAL A 351 -2.09 -11.11 6.15
N PHE A 352 -1.14 -10.39 5.55
CA PHE A 352 -0.50 -10.81 4.31
C PHE A 352 0.36 -12.06 4.46
N TYR A 353 1.07 -12.24 5.58
CA TYR A 353 1.74 -13.50 5.89
C TYR A 353 0.78 -14.68 5.83
N LEU A 354 -0.38 -14.52 6.48
CA LEU A 354 -1.44 -15.52 6.52
C LEU A 354 -2.05 -15.80 5.13
N LEU A 355 -2.26 -14.76 4.33
CA LEU A 355 -2.80 -14.90 2.97
C LEU A 355 -1.78 -15.60 2.06
N GLY A 356 -0.52 -15.14 2.06
CA GLY A 356 0.57 -15.72 1.26
C GLY A 356 0.82 -17.18 1.60
N THR A 357 0.81 -17.53 2.89
CA THR A 357 1.02 -18.91 3.37
C THR A 357 -0.14 -19.83 2.98
N ARG A 358 -1.39 -19.36 3.05
CA ARG A 358 -2.56 -20.19 2.70
C ARG A 358 -2.71 -20.43 1.20
N VAL A 359 -2.43 -19.41 0.38
CA VAL A 359 -2.61 -19.51 -1.08
C VAL A 359 -1.39 -20.17 -1.74
N HIS A 360 -0.17 -19.97 -1.23
CA HIS A 360 1.03 -20.52 -1.86
C HIS A 360 1.94 -21.28 -0.89
N HIS A 361 2.77 -20.57 -0.14
CA HIS A 361 3.84 -21.14 0.70
C HIS A 361 4.28 -20.16 1.80
N ARG A 362 4.81 -20.64 2.93
CA ARG A 362 5.33 -19.79 4.03
C ARG A 362 6.38 -18.78 3.57
N LEU A 363 7.25 -19.19 2.64
CA LEU A 363 8.22 -18.28 2.01
C LEU A 363 7.54 -17.05 1.40
N SER A 364 6.43 -17.24 0.69
CA SER A 364 5.66 -16.15 0.08
C SER A 364 4.97 -15.28 1.12
N GLY A 365 4.46 -15.91 2.18
CA GLY A 365 3.92 -15.18 3.33
C GLY A 365 4.96 -14.26 3.97
N LEU A 366 6.15 -14.79 4.28
CA LEU A 366 7.25 -14.04 4.88
C LEU A 366 7.72 -12.90 3.97
N LEU A 367 7.98 -13.22 2.69
CA LEU A 367 8.39 -12.25 1.69
C LEU A 367 7.40 -11.10 1.57
N LEU A 368 6.11 -11.41 1.41
CA LEU A 368 5.08 -10.39 1.22
C LEU A 368 4.93 -9.52 2.47
N ALA A 369 4.91 -10.13 3.66
CA ALA A 369 4.81 -9.41 4.91
C ALA A 369 5.96 -8.41 5.09
N LEU A 370 7.19 -8.88 4.93
CA LEU A 370 8.39 -8.04 5.08
C LEU A 370 8.47 -6.94 4.01
N LEU A 371 8.10 -7.22 2.75
CA LEU A 371 8.07 -6.20 1.71
C LEU A 371 7.00 -5.14 1.95
N VAL A 372 5.82 -5.51 2.45
CA VAL A 372 4.78 -4.52 2.80
C VAL A 372 5.21 -3.68 4.00
N THR A 373 5.86 -4.28 5.01
CA THR A 373 6.46 -3.53 6.12
C THR A 373 7.46 -2.49 5.58
N TRP A 374 8.32 -2.89 4.63
CA TRP A 374 9.33 -2.00 4.06
C TRP A 374 8.76 -0.94 3.12
N ARG A 375 7.71 -1.26 2.34
CA ARG A 375 6.98 -0.31 1.50
C ARG A 375 6.40 0.83 2.35
N GLU A 376 5.85 0.51 3.50
CA GLU A 376 5.33 1.52 4.42
C GLU A 376 6.45 2.40 5.01
N VAL A 377 7.62 1.83 5.30
CA VAL A 377 8.81 2.61 5.67
C VAL A 377 9.19 3.58 4.55
N ASN A 378 9.21 3.12 3.29
CA ASN A 378 9.47 3.99 2.15
C ASN A 378 8.38 5.10 2.02
N THR A 379 7.13 4.76 2.31
CA THR A 379 6.00 5.71 2.26
C THR A 379 6.15 6.80 3.33
N LEU A 380 6.52 6.43 4.55
CA LEU A 380 6.78 7.39 5.63
C LEU A 380 8.00 8.28 5.33
N ALA A 381 9.06 7.71 4.76
CA ALA A 381 10.26 8.45 4.38
C ALA A 381 10.00 9.46 3.24
N LEU A 382 9.07 9.16 2.34
CA LEU A 382 8.71 10.03 1.20
C LEU A 382 7.56 11.01 1.51
N ALA A 383 7.00 11.00 2.73
CA ALA A 383 5.80 11.75 3.08
C ALA A 383 5.91 13.28 2.94
N ASN A 384 7.12 13.83 2.97
CA ASN A 384 7.37 15.27 2.75
C ASN A 384 7.74 15.61 1.28
N ARG A 385 7.94 14.60 0.43
CA ARG A 385 8.28 14.77 -1.00
C ARG A 385 7.08 14.51 -1.90
N LEU A 386 6.30 13.51 -1.55
CA LEU A 386 5.12 13.08 -2.28
C LEU A 386 3.90 13.26 -1.37
N ASN A 387 2.79 13.71 -1.95
CA ASN A 387 1.52 13.79 -1.23
C ASN A 387 0.94 12.39 -1.06
N ILE A 388 1.52 11.55 -0.19
CA ILE A 388 1.20 10.12 0.03
C ILE A 388 0.59 9.84 1.42
N SER A 389 -0.30 8.86 1.49
CA SER A 389 -1.02 8.39 2.69
C SER A 389 -0.21 7.29 3.30
N HIS A 390 -0.04 7.38 4.60
CA HIS A 390 0.71 6.45 5.41
C HIS A 390 -0.02 6.18 6.73
N SER A 391 0.45 5.19 7.46
CA SER A 391 -0.06 4.71 8.74
C SER A 391 -0.22 5.79 9.82
N LYS A 392 0.60 6.84 9.77
CA LYS A 392 0.56 8.00 10.68
C LYS A 392 -0.38 9.14 10.29
N LEU A 393 -1.21 9.00 9.25
CA LEU A 393 -2.26 9.96 8.93
C LEU A 393 -3.63 9.39 9.24
N LEU A 394 -4.59 10.25 9.64
CA LEU A 394 -5.98 9.87 9.82
C LEU A 394 -6.73 9.76 8.48
N LEU A 395 -6.18 8.94 7.58
CA LEU A 395 -6.71 8.66 6.26
C LEU A 395 -7.18 7.19 6.18
N VAL A 396 -8.27 6.98 5.44
CA VAL A 396 -8.91 5.66 5.32
C VAL A 396 -8.19 4.70 4.35
N ASP A 397 -7.20 5.18 3.60
CA ASP A 397 -6.60 4.43 2.49
C ASP A 397 -5.90 3.14 2.97
N LEU A 398 -5.03 3.22 3.98
CA LEU A 398 -4.36 2.06 4.59
C LEU A 398 -5.30 1.18 5.46
N PRO A 399 -6.21 1.74 6.28
CA PRO A 399 -7.29 0.98 6.90
C PRO A 399 -8.13 0.15 5.91
N ALA A 400 -8.45 0.71 4.74
CA ALA A 400 -9.16 0.00 3.68
C ALA A 400 -8.31 -1.15 3.10
N ALA A 401 -6.99 -0.95 2.93
CA ALA A 401 -6.08 -2.03 2.53
C ALA A 401 -6.08 -3.20 3.53
N LEU A 402 -6.04 -2.90 4.84
CA LEU A 402 -6.13 -3.92 5.91
C LEU A 402 -7.46 -4.66 5.86
N ALA A 403 -8.57 -3.92 5.76
CA ALA A 403 -9.90 -4.51 5.69
C ALA A 403 -10.08 -5.39 4.43
N LEU A 404 -9.57 -4.96 3.28
CA LEU A 404 -9.60 -5.73 2.03
C LEU A 404 -8.68 -6.96 2.07
N ALA A 405 -7.53 -6.89 2.72
CA ALA A 405 -6.67 -8.06 2.95
C ALA A 405 -7.35 -9.10 3.86
N GLY A 406 -8.05 -8.65 4.91
CA GLY A 406 -8.88 -9.50 5.76
C GLY A 406 -10.06 -10.12 5.00
N PHE A 407 -10.75 -9.33 4.18
CA PHE A 407 -11.80 -9.81 3.29
C PHE A 407 -11.26 -10.83 2.28
N ALA A 408 -10.08 -10.62 1.69
CA ALA A 408 -9.46 -11.56 0.78
C ALA A 408 -9.22 -12.92 1.43
N LEU A 409 -8.81 -12.97 2.70
CA LEU A 409 -8.70 -14.23 3.47
C LEU A 409 -10.05 -14.94 3.64
N LEU A 410 -11.10 -14.18 4.00
CA LEU A 410 -12.44 -14.72 4.19
C LEU A 410 -13.02 -15.24 2.86
N ALA A 411 -12.93 -14.44 1.80
CA ALA A 411 -13.42 -14.77 0.48
C ALA A 411 -12.64 -15.93 -0.16
N PHE A 412 -11.30 -15.98 0.02
CA PHE A 412 -10.50 -17.14 -0.37
C PHE A 412 -10.98 -18.43 0.31
N THR A 413 -11.25 -18.35 1.63
CA THR A 413 -11.73 -19.49 2.41
C THR A 413 -13.12 -19.94 1.95
N TRP A 414 -14.02 -18.98 1.70
CA TRP A 414 -15.36 -19.24 1.16
C TRP A 414 -15.30 -19.92 -0.20
N LEU A 415 -14.60 -19.35 -1.18
CA LEU A 415 -14.57 -19.87 -2.54
C LEU A 415 -13.86 -21.24 -2.61
N ARG A 416 -12.81 -21.46 -1.81
CA ARG A 416 -12.13 -22.75 -1.72
C ARG A 416 -13.05 -23.86 -1.17
N LYS A 417 -13.88 -23.53 -0.18
CA LYS A 417 -14.77 -24.48 0.52
C LYS A 417 -16.25 -24.26 0.19
N ALA A 418 -16.57 -23.62 -0.95
CA ALA A 418 -17.93 -23.16 -1.26
C ALA A 418 -18.94 -24.31 -1.31
N LYS A 419 -18.49 -25.49 -1.76
CA LYS A 419 -19.33 -26.69 -1.83
C LYS A 419 -19.67 -27.29 -0.45
N HIS A 420 -18.88 -26.98 0.58
CA HIS A 420 -18.93 -27.65 1.89
C HIS A 420 -19.35 -26.74 3.05
N THR A 421 -19.31 -25.42 2.87
CA THR A 421 -19.57 -24.45 3.95
C THR A 421 -20.65 -23.46 3.53
N ARG A 422 -21.70 -23.33 4.36
CA ARG A 422 -22.88 -22.48 4.07
C ARG A 422 -22.73 -21.08 4.63
N LEU A 423 -22.40 -20.99 5.92
CA LEU A 423 -22.44 -19.73 6.68
C LEU A 423 -21.32 -18.75 6.32
N ILE A 424 -20.25 -19.19 5.63
CA ILE A 424 -19.17 -18.29 5.23
C ILE A 424 -19.66 -17.27 4.18
N ALA A 425 -20.64 -17.60 3.33
CA ALA A 425 -21.24 -16.61 2.43
C ALA A 425 -21.86 -15.43 3.19
N LEU A 426 -22.52 -15.69 4.33
CA LEU A 426 -23.10 -14.65 5.18
C LEU A 426 -22.02 -13.70 5.70
N THR A 427 -20.89 -14.23 6.17
CA THR A 427 -19.81 -13.40 6.71
C THR A 427 -19.02 -12.68 5.61
N VAL A 428 -18.87 -13.27 4.43
CA VAL A 428 -18.31 -12.59 3.24
C VAL A 428 -19.23 -11.44 2.80
N GLY A 429 -20.54 -11.66 2.72
CA GLY A 429 -21.50 -10.59 2.42
C GLY A 429 -21.48 -9.47 3.46
N GLY A 430 -21.51 -9.81 4.74
CA GLY A 430 -21.46 -8.84 5.84
C GLY A 430 -20.15 -8.05 5.88
N SER A 431 -19.00 -8.72 5.71
CA SER A 431 -17.71 -8.02 5.63
C SER A 431 -17.61 -7.11 4.42
N LEU A 432 -18.20 -7.48 3.27
CA LEU A 432 -18.27 -6.58 2.12
C LEU A 432 -19.18 -5.37 2.38
N GLY A 433 -20.30 -5.55 3.09
CA GLY A 433 -21.16 -4.44 3.51
C GLY A 433 -20.46 -3.48 4.45
N LEU A 434 -19.69 -3.99 5.42
CA LEU A 434 -18.83 -3.17 6.28
C LEU A 434 -17.73 -2.45 5.48
N LEU A 435 -17.12 -3.13 4.51
CA LEU A 435 -16.14 -2.52 3.60
C LEU A 435 -16.72 -1.36 2.79
N MET A 436 -18.00 -1.43 2.39
CA MET A 436 -18.68 -0.30 1.74
C MET A 436 -18.84 0.92 2.66
N LEU A 437 -18.97 0.69 3.99
CA LEU A 437 -18.96 1.76 4.99
C LEU A 437 -17.56 2.28 5.31
N VAL A 438 -16.50 1.49 5.07
CA VAL A 438 -15.12 2.00 5.08
C VAL A 438 -14.89 2.87 3.84
N ARG A 439 -15.28 2.38 2.66
CA ARG A 439 -15.18 3.07 1.36
C ARG A 439 -16.28 2.60 0.41
N SER A 440 -17.09 3.53 -0.09
CA SER A 440 -18.12 3.31 -1.11
C SER A 440 -17.57 2.65 -2.39
N GLN A 441 -16.28 2.84 -2.67
CA GLN A 441 -15.58 2.27 -3.83
C GLN A 441 -15.65 0.73 -3.89
N ASN A 442 -15.91 0.07 -2.76
CA ASN A 442 -16.08 -1.38 -2.69
C ASN A 442 -17.40 -1.89 -3.31
N LEU A 443 -18.32 -1.01 -3.70
CA LEU A 443 -19.63 -1.40 -4.26
C LEU A 443 -19.51 -2.34 -5.47
N THR A 444 -18.54 -2.11 -6.36
CA THR A 444 -18.34 -2.93 -7.57
C THR A 444 -17.85 -4.34 -7.27
N LEU A 445 -17.36 -4.61 -6.05
CA LEU A 445 -16.99 -5.97 -5.63
C LEU A 445 -18.22 -6.85 -5.39
N VAL A 446 -19.40 -6.28 -5.14
CA VAL A 446 -20.64 -7.04 -4.90
C VAL A 446 -20.97 -7.95 -6.10
N PRO A 447 -21.17 -7.43 -7.33
CA PRO A 447 -21.46 -8.29 -8.49
C PRO A 447 -20.31 -9.24 -8.83
N ILE A 448 -19.05 -8.86 -8.57
CA ILE A 448 -17.88 -9.69 -8.85
C ILE A 448 -17.84 -10.91 -7.93
N PHE A 449 -17.99 -10.72 -6.61
CA PHE A 449 -17.97 -11.83 -5.67
C PHE A 449 -19.23 -12.68 -5.73
N PHE A 450 -20.36 -12.10 -6.15
CA PHE A 450 -21.53 -12.87 -6.53
C PHE A 450 -21.21 -13.83 -7.71
N LEU A 451 -20.61 -13.30 -8.78
CA LEU A 451 -20.20 -14.11 -9.94
C LEU A 451 -19.16 -15.16 -9.57
N LEU A 452 -18.13 -14.83 -8.78
CA LEU A 452 -17.12 -15.79 -8.32
C LEU A 452 -17.70 -16.88 -7.43
N GLY A 453 -18.68 -16.54 -6.58
CA GLY A 453 -19.45 -17.52 -5.82
C GLY A 453 -20.18 -18.49 -6.73
N ALA A 454 -20.86 -17.99 -7.76
CA ALA A 454 -21.54 -18.82 -8.76
C ALA A 454 -20.57 -19.71 -9.55
N LEU A 455 -19.42 -19.16 -10.00
CA LEU A 455 -18.39 -19.91 -10.73
C LEU A 455 -17.73 -21.00 -9.85
N SER A 456 -17.46 -20.72 -8.58
CA SER A 456 -16.91 -21.70 -7.62
C SER A 456 -17.91 -22.81 -7.28
N LEU A 457 -19.21 -22.55 -7.41
CA LEU A 457 -20.29 -23.51 -7.23
C LEU A 457 -20.71 -24.20 -8.54
N TRP A 458 -20.09 -23.88 -9.67
CA TRP A 458 -20.43 -24.46 -10.96
C TRP A 458 -20.41 -26.00 -10.91
N GLY A 459 -21.48 -26.62 -11.43
CA GLY A 459 -21.72 -28.06 -11.34
C GLY A 459 -22.31 -28.56 -10.00
N SER A 460 -22.64 -27.65 -9.07
CA SER A 460 -23.43 -27.97 -7.86
C SER A 460 -24.94 -27.82 -8.13
N SER A 461 -25.79 -28.20 -7.17
CA SER A 461 -27.25 -27.98 -7.32
C SER A 461 -27.60 -26.48 -7.33
N TRP A 462 -28.49 -26.08 -8.22
CA TRP A 462 -28.97 -24.68 -8.34
C TRP A 462 -29.52 -24.13 -7.00
N ARG A 463 -30.12 -25.00 -6.19
CA ARG A 463 -30.60 -24.67 -4.84
C ARG A 463 -29.46 -24.20 -3.93
N ARG A 464 -28.30 -24.85 -3.98
CA ARG A 464 -27.12 -24.45 -3.19
C ARG A 464 -26.56 -23.12 -3.67
N MET A 465 -26.60 -22.85 -4.96
CA MET A 465 -26.20 -21.56 -5.52
C MET A 465 -27.11 -20.43 -5.02
N LEU A 466 -28.43 -20.61 -5.06
CA LEU A 466 -29.38 -19.64 -4.53
C LEU A 466 -29.27 -19.45 -3.01
N GLU A 467 -29.06 -20.53 -2.25
CA GLU A 467 -28.85 -20.46 -0.80
C GLU A 467 -27.64 -19.59 -0.44
N GLN A 468 -26.51 -19.80 -1.12
CA GLN A 468 -25.27 -19.03 -0.90
C GLN A 468 -25.43 -17.57 -1.34
N ALA A 469 -26.09 -17.34 -2.47
CA ALA A 469 -26.46 -16.01 -2.94
C ALA A 469 -27.35 -15.28 -1.92
N ALA A 470 -28.39 -15.93 -1.40
CA ALA A 470 -29.28 -15.36 -0.41
C ALA A 470 -28.55 -15.05 0.90
N LEU A 471 -27.68 -15.94 1.38
CA LEU A 471 -26.86 -15.71 2.57
C LEU A 471 -25.90 -14.54 2.39
N PHE A 472 -25.25 -14.45 1.24
CA PHE A 472 -24.37 -13.33 0.90
C PHE A 472 -25.14 -12.00 0.90
N VAL A 473 -26.29 -11.93 0.23
CA VAL A 473 -27.13 -10.71 0.20
C VAL A 473 -27.69 -10.38 1.58
N LEU A 474 -28.07 -11.38 2.38
CA LEU A 474 -28.50 -11.18 3.76
C LEU A 474 -27.38 -10.56 4.59
N GLY A 475 -26.17 -11.09 4.51
CA GLY A 475 -25.01 -10.56 5.24
C GLY A 475 -24.73 -9.11 4.86
N LEU A 476 -24.71 -8.83 3.55
CA LEU A 476 -24.52 -7.48 3.00
C LEU A 476 -25.57 -6.51 3.56
N SER A 477 -26.85 -6.93 3.56
CA SER A 477 -27.97 -6.12 4.03
C SER A 477 -27.93 -5.87 5.54
N LEU A 478 -27.52 -6.86 6.34
CA LEU A 478 -27.40 -6.70 7.80
C LEU A 478 -26.29 -5.72 8.18
N ALA A 479 -25.20 -5.66 7.41
CA ALA A 479 -24.10 -4.72 7.65
C ALA A 479 -24.42 -3.30 7.16
N LEU A 480 -24.87 -3.17 5.92
CA LEU A 480 -25.06 -1.88 5.25
C LEU A 480 -26.42 -1.23 5.55
N GLY A 481 -27.45 -2.06 5.75
CA GLY A 481 -28.84 -1.64 5.87
C GLY A 481 -29.10 -0.62 6.98
N PRO A 482 -28.61 -0.80 8.23
CA PRO A 482 -28.87 0.15 9.31
C PRO A 482 -28.41 1.58 8.98
N TRP A 483 -27.19 1.73 8.46
CA TRP A 483 -26.62 3.03 8.09
C TRP A 483 -27.35 3.68 6.91
N VAL A 484 -27.63 2.93 5.84
CA VAL A 484 -28.36 3.46 4.68
C VAL A 484 -29.78 3.86 5.09
N THR A 485 -30.44 3.07 5.95
CA THR A 485 -31.79 3.38 6.45
C THR A 485 -31.78 4.68 7.26
N ARG A 486 -30.79 4.87 8.15
CA ARG A 486 -30.60 6.16 8.86
C ARG A 486 -30.52 7.32 7.87
N ASN A 487 -29.71 7.20 6.82
CA ASN A 487 -29.54 8.29 5.86
C ASN A 487 -30.80 8.54 5.02
N VAL A 488 -31.56 7.50 4.67
CA VAL A 488 -32.88 7.66 4.01
C VAL A 488 -33.85 8.41 4.92
N VAL A 489 -33.89 8.07 6.21
CA VAL A 489 -34.78 8.74 7.18
C VAL A 489 -34.38 10.21 7.37
N LEU A 490 -33.08 10.52 7.41
CA LEU A 490 -32.58 11.87 7.67
C LEU A 490 -32.53 12.78 6.44
N THR A 491 -32.31 12.21 5.24
CA THR A 491 -32.07 12.98 4.01
C THR A 491 -33.08 12.71 2.91
N GLY A 492 -33.91 11.67 3.03
CA GLY A 492 -34.81 11.21 1.97
C GLY A 492 -34.13 10.41 0.84
N GLN A 493 -32.81 10.19 0.90
CA GLN A 493 -32.04 9.53 -0.15
C GLN A 493 -31.19 8.36 0.41
N PRO A 494 -30.95 7.29 -0.38
CA PRO A 494 -30.15 6.13 0.04
C PRO A 494 -28.64 6.38 -0.08
N ILE A 495 -28.18 7.43 0.61
CA ILE A 495 -26.79 7.87 0.53
C ILE A 495 -25.92 6.96 1.42
N VAL A 496 -24.85 6.38 0.85
CA VAL A 496 -23.90 5.53 1.60
C VAL A 496 -22.84 6.38 2.31
N GLU A 497 -22.31 7.40 1.63
CA GLU A 497 -21.30 8.32 2.14
C GLU A 497 -21.72 9.79 1.97
N HIS A 498 -20.78 10.71 1.87
CA HIS A 498 -21.05 12.14 1.94
C HIS A 498 -21.63 12.74 0.65
N SER A 499 -22.68 13.55 0.79
CA SER A 499 -23.43 14.17 -0.31
C SER A 499 -22.56 15.04 -1.23
N ILE A 500 -21.61 15.81 -0.66
CA ILE A 500 -20.68 16.64 -1.47
C ILE A 500 -19.73 15.79 -2.33
N VAL A 501 -19.44 14.53 -1.98
CA VAL A 501 -18.57 13.69 -2.84
C VAL A 501 -19.20 13.52 -4.23
N THR A 502 -20.53 13.44 -4.32
CA THR A 502 -21.25 13.34 -5.59
C THR A 502 -21.06 14.59 -6.46
N SER A 503 -20.90 15.78 -5.90
CA SER A 503 -20.70 16.99 -6.71
C SER A 503 -19.32 17.03 -7.38
N PHE A 504 -18.28 16.48 -6.73
CA PHE A 504 -16.98 16.28 -7.38
C PHE A 504 -17.07 15.27 -8.53
N VAL A 505 -17.87 14.21 -8.39
CA VAL A 505 -18.11 13.25 -9.49
C VAL A 505 -18.89 13.91 -10.61
N ALA A 506 -19.95 14.67 -10.31
CA ALA A 506 -20.74 15.39 -11.30
C ALA A 506 -19.89 16.38 -12.13
N GLN A 507 -18.97 17.10 -11.50
CA GLN A 507 -18.04 18.00 -12.20
C GLN A 507 -17.18 17.24 -13.22
N ARG A 508 -16.78 16.01 -12.89
CA ARG A 508 -15.96 15.14 -13.75
C ARG A 508 -16.75 14.49 -14.88
N TYR A 509 -18.08 14.52 -14.85
CA TYR A 509 -18.93 14.07 -15.96
C TYR A 509 -19.23 15.26 -16.87
N SER A 510 -18.17 15.76 -17.51
CA SER A 510 -18.17 16.89 -18.44
C SER A 510 -17.03 16.73 -19.45
N PHE A 511 -17.09 17.48 -20.55
CA PHE A 511 -16.07 17.44 -21.61
C PHE A 511 -14.78 18.19 -21.25
N ASP A 512 -14.89 19.26 -20.47
CA ASP A 512 -13.85 20.27 -20.22
C ASP A 512 -13.58 20.51 -18.72
N LEU A 513 -14.16 19.69 -17.84
CA LEU A 513 -14.14 19.89 -16.38
C LEU A 513 -14.72 21.25 -15.94
N ALA A 514 -15.64 21.82 -16.72
CA ALA A 514 -16.30 23.09 -16.41
C ALA A 514 -16.77 23.12 -14.95
N PRO A 515 -16.49 24.20 -14.19
CA PRO A 515 -16.97 24.33 -12.82
C PRO A 515 -18.50 24.29 -12.80
N ILE A 516 -19.06 23.33 -12.09
CA ILE A 516 -20.49 23.31 -11.75
C ILE A 516 -20.68 23.91 -10.35
N PRO A 517 -21.83 24.57 -10.06
CA PRO A 517 -22.12 25.04 -8.71
C PRO A 517 -22.14 23.88 -7.70
N ARG A 518 -21.13 23.84 -6.83
CA ARG A 518 -20.98 22.82 -5.77
C ARG A 518 -21.61 23.24 -4.44
N THR A 519 -22.09 24.47 -4.34
CA THR A 519 -22.81 24.98 -3.18
C THR A 519 -24.26 24.52 -3.17
N PHE A 520 -24.87 24.55 -2.00
CA PHE A 520 -26.30 24.37 -1.84
C PHE A 520 -27.04 25.51 -2.53
N LEU A 521 -28.14 25.18 -3.21
CA LEU A 521 -29.09 26.20 -3.67
C LEU A 521 -29.90 26.71 -2.47
N PRO A 522 -30.44 27.95 -2.52
CA PRO A 522 -31.26 28.48 -1.44
C PRO A 522 -32.44 27.55 -1.12
N GLY A 523 -32.53 27.09 0.14
CA GLY A 523 -33.57 26.17 0.61
C GLY A 523 -33.40 24.70 0.21
N GLU A 524 -32.33 24.34 -0.51
CA GLU A 524 -32.05 22.96 -0.92
C GLU A 524 -31.67 22.09 0.28
N THR A 525 -32.37 20.98 0.44
CA THR A 525 -32.04 19.97 1.45
C THR A 525 -30.83 19.13 1.03
N GLU A 526 -30.18 18.45 1.97
CA GLU A 526 -29.07 17.54 1.68
C GLU A 526 -29.43 16.45 0.65
N GLY A 527 -30.64 15.89 0.75
CA GLY A 527 -31.12 14.89 -0.20
C GLY A 527 -31.34 15.43 -1.61
N GLU A 528 -31.92 16.63 -1.73
CA GLU A 528 -32.12 17.30 -3.02
C GLU A 528 -30.78 17.65 -3.68
N TYR A 529 -29.83 18.16 -2.90
CA TYR A 529 -28.46 18.40 -3.35
C TYR A 529 -27.83 17.13 -3.93
N TYR A 530 -27.92 16.00 -3.21
CA TYR A 530 -27.40 14.73 -3.69
C TYR A 530 -28.10 14.29 -4.98
N ALA A 531 -29.43 14.31 -5.01
CA ALA A 531 -30.24 13.88 -6.15
C ALA A 531 -29.94 14.70 -7.41
N ARG A 532 -29.76 16.02 -7.28
CA ARG A 532 -29.37 16.91 -8.38
C ARG A 532 -28.04 16.50 -9.01
N HIS A 533 -27.01 16.25 -8.20
CA HIS A 533 -25.70 15.87 -8.72
C HIS A 533 -25.67 14.45 -9.31
N VAL A 534 -26.44 13.51 -8.74
CA VAL A 534 -26.63 12.18 -9.35
C VAL A 534 -27.30 12.30 -10.71
N ALA A 535 -28.32 13.17 -10.84
CA ALA A 535 -28.99 13.40 -12.12
C ALA A 535 -28.01 13.93 -13.17
N ILE A 536 -27.14 14.90 -12.84
CA ILE A 536 -26.10 15.41 -13.76
C ILE A 536 -25.22 14.26 -14.28
N VAL A 537 -24.70 13.41 -13.39
CA VAL A 537 -23.85 12.26 -13.77
C VAL A 537 -24.60 11.31 -14.69
N ARG A 538 -25.84 10.95 -14.33
CA ARG A 538 -26.69 10.02 -15.09
C ARG A 538 -26.98 10.57 -16.48
N ASP A 539 -27.45 11.80 -16.55
CA ASP A 539 -27.92 12.43 -17.79
C ASP A 539 -26.74 12.60 -18.75
N PHE A 540 -25.58 13.09 -18.27
CA PHE A 540 -24.35 13.16 -19.09
C PHE A 540 -23.93 11.78 -19.61
N ALA A 541 -24.01 10.73 -18.78
CA ALA A 541 -23.62 9.39 -19.18
C ALA A 541 -24.55 8.75 -20.23
N LEU A 542 -25.85 9.04 -20.15
CA LEU A 542 -26.83 8.59 -21.13
C LEU A 542 -26.72 9.35 -22.45
N GLU A 543 -26.41 10.64 -22.40
CA GLU A 543 -26.22 11.48 -23.58
C GLU A 543 -24.89 11.21 -24.30
N ASN A 544 -23.83 10.85 -23.56
CA ASN A 544 -22.46 10.73 -24.08
C ASN A 544 -21.79 9.36 -23.79
N PRO A 545 -22.43 8.22 -24.11
CA PRO A 545 -21.96 6.91 -23.66
C PRO A 545 -20.58 6.52 -24.20
N VAL A 546 -20.24 6.91 -25.44
CA VAL A 546 -18.93 6.62 -26.04
C VAL A 546 -17.81 7.40 -25.36
N TYR A 547 -18.04 8.68 -25.04
CA TYR A 547 -17.08 9.51 -24.32
C TYR A 547 -16.86 8.99 -22.90
N VAL A 548 -17.95 8.62 -22.20
CA VAL A 548 -17.87 7.97 -20.88
C VAL A 548 -17.08 6.68 -20.94
N PHE A 549 -17.38 5.79 -21.90
CA PHE A 549 -16.62 4.56 -22.06
C PHE A 549 -15.13 4.83 -22.33
N GLY A 550 -14.81 5.87 -23.10
CA GLY A 550 -13.45 6.31 -23.37
C GLY A 550 -12.69 6.68 -22.10
N PHE A 551 -13.19 7.66 -21.32
CA PHE A 551 -12.48 8.07 -20.11
C PHE A 551 -12.48 6.99 -19.02
N VAL A 552 -13.54 6.17 -18.91
CA VAL A 552 -13.59 5.06 -17.95
C VAL A 552 -12.52 4.03 -18.32
N SER A 553 -12.39 3.67 -19.60
CA SER A 553 -11.37 2.72 -20.05
C SER A 553 -9.95 3.26 -19.83
N ASP A 554 -9.71 4.54 -20.11
CA ASP A 554 -8.41 5.19 -19.88
C ASP A 554 -8.05 5.20 -18.38
N ASN A 555 -8.96 5.66 -17.53
CA ASN A 555 -8.76 5.69 -16.08
C ASN A 555 -8.59 4.28 -15.50
N TYR A 556 -9.31 3.28 -16.02
CA TYR A 556 -9.18 1.89 -15.60
C TYR A 556 -7.77 1.36 -15.84
N VAL A 557 -7.27 1.51 -17.07
CA VAL A 557 -5.93 1.05 -17.44
C VAL A 557 -4.86 1.83 -16.68
N ARG A 558 -5.01 3.16 -16.55
CA ARG A 558 -4.09 4.00 -15.77
C ARG A 558 -3.94 3.53 -14.33
N ASN A 559 -5.04 3.27 -13.64
CA ASN A 559 -5.00 2.77 -12.27
C ASN A 559 -4.34 1.39 -12.18
N LEU A 560 -4.56 0.49 -13.13
CA LEU A 560 -3.85 -0.79 -13.17
C LEU A 560 -2.34 -0.60 -13.36
N LEU A 561 -1.92 0.33 -14.24
CA LEU A 561 -0.52 0.68 -14.44
C LEU A 561 0.11 1.29 -13.18
N ASP A 562 -0.60 2.16 -12.45
CA ASP A 562 -0.13 2.74 -11.19
C ASP A 562 0.19 1.65 -10.15
N THR A 563 -0.56 0.54 -10.12
CA THR A 563 -0.26 -0.58 -9.21
C THR A 563 1.01 -1.36 -9.61
N LEU A 564 1.42 -1.31 -10.88
CA LEU A 564 2.68 -1.90 -11.34
C LEU A 564 3.89 -1.08 -10.90
N MET A 565 3.73 0.24 -10.74
CA MET A 565 4.82 1.16 -10.37
C MET A 565 5.31 1.01 -8.93
N ILE A 566 4.64 0.20 -8.11
CA ILE A 566 5.14 -0.22 -6.79
C ILE A 566 6.31 -1.20 -6.93
N LEU A 567 6.35 -1.96 -8.03
CA LEU A 567 7.42 -2.92 -8.28
C LEU A 567 8.72 -2.18 -8.67
N PRO A 568 9.89 -2.80 -8.43
CA PRO A 568 11.15 -2.21 -8.86
C PRO A 568 11.18 -1.95 -10.36
N ALA A 569 11.36 -0.69 -10.74
CA ALA A 569 11.49 -0.22 -12.11
C ALA A 569 12.96 -0.01 -12.52
N SER A 570 13.92 -0.35 -11.67
CA SER A 570 15.36 -0.30 -12.00
C SER A 570 16.11 -1.40 -11.26
N PHE A 571 17.13 -1.96 -11.90
CA PHE A 571 18.10 -2.84 -11.23
C PHE A 571 19.19 -2.06 -10.47
N GLN A 572 19.29 -0.74 -10.71
CA GLN A 572 20.27 0.09 -10.01
C GLN A 572 19.95 0.20 -8.52
N LEU A 573 20.99 0.29 -7.69
CA LEU A 573 20.88 0.29 -6.23
C LEU A 573 20.52 1.66 -5.64
N TYR A 574 19.60 2.41 -6.26
CA TYR A 574 19.22 3.76 -5.82
C TYR A 574 18.83 3.85 -4.34
N SER A 575 19.09 5.03 -3.77
CA SER A 575 18.47 5.47 -2.52
C SER A 575 17.05 5.89 -2.87
N LEU A 576 16.16 5.86 -1.89
CA LEU A 576 14.75 6.12 -2.12
C LEU A 576 14.51 7.50 -2.76
N ASP A 577 15.16 8.54 -2.26
CA ASP A 577 15.07 9.90 -2.83
C ASP A 577 15.58 9.95 -4.27
N ASN A 578 16.77 9.39 -4.54
CA ASN A 578 17.34 9.40 -5.87
C ASN A 578 16.50 8.60 -6.86
N TYR A 579 15.88 7.50 -6.42
CA TYR A 579 15.02 6.69 -7.27
C TYR A 579 13.80 7.48 -7.75
N VAL A 580 13.13 8.18 -6.83
CA VAL A 580 11.93 8.99 -7.12
C VAL A 580 12.27 10.23 -7.94
N GLN A 581 13.47 10.79 -7.77
CA GLN A 581 13.94 11.97 -8.52
C GLN A 581 14.51 11.65 -9.91
N SER A 582 15.14 10.47 -10.07
CA SER A 582 15.85 10.13 -11.32
C SER A 582 14.94 9.49 -12.36
N LEU A 583 13.82 8.89 -11.95
CA LEU A 583 12.89 8.20 -12.83
C LEU A 583 11.70 9.11 -13.18
N PRO A 584 11.15 9.04 -14.40
CA PRO A 584 10.12 9.96 -14.91
C PRO A 584 8.70 9.71 -14.35
N TYR A 585 8.57 8.93 -13.28
CA TYR A 585 7.28 8.48 -12.75
C TYR A 585 6.71 9.42 -11.66
N TRP A 586 7.56 10.20 -10.98
CA TRP A 586 7.17 11.10 -9.90
C TRP A 586 7.64 12.54 -10.18
N PRO A 587 6.96 13.57 -9.63
CA PRO A 587 5.73 13.53 -8.84
C PRO A 587 4.46 13.42 -9.70
N GLN A 588 4.59 13.38 -11.03
CA GLN A 588 3.51 13.13 -11.98
C GLN A 588 4.05 12.25 -13.10
N TRP A 589 3.29 11.24 -13.49
CA TRP A 589 3.69 10.32 -14.56
C TRP A 589 3.02 10.67 -15.88
N GLY A 590 3.82 11.12 -16.85
CA GLY A 590 3.36 11.47 -18.21
C GLY A 590 3.17 10.27 -19.15
N GLY A 591 3.25 9.03 -18.64
CA GLY A 591 3.11 7.81 -19.44
C GLY A 591 4.41 7.30 -20.10
N GLU A 592 5.53 8.00 -19.91
CA GLU A 592 6.84 7.59 -20.43
C GLU A 592 7.45 6.46 -19.59
N LEU A 593 8.16 5.52 -20.25
CA LEU A 593 8.91 4.45 -19.59
C LEU A 593 10.41 4.74 -19.71
N ALA A 594 11.13 4.78 -18.58
CA ALA A 594 12.58 4.92 -18.61
C ALA A 594 13.24 3.73 -19.31
N THR A 595 14.32 3.96 -20.06
CA THR A 595 15.03 2.91 -20.82
C THR A 595 15.53 1.79 -19.91
N GLU A 596 16.00 2.14 -18.71
CA GLU A 596 16.45 1.18 -17.70
C GLU A 596 15.31 0.37 -17.06
N SER A 597 14.06 0.80 -17.21
CA SER A 597 12.88 0.13 -16.65
C SER A 597 12.33 -1.00 -17.50
N LEU A 598 12.77 -1.14 -18.76
CA LEU A 598 12.27 -2.18 -19.66
C LEU A 598 12.54 -3.60 -19.13
N LEU A 599 13.78 -3.91 -18.74
CA LEU A 599 14.13 -5.25 -18.24
C LEU A 599 13.49 -5.56 -16.88
N PRO A 600 13.50 -4.66 -15.87
CA PRO A 600 12.74 -4.83 -14.63
C PRO A 600 11.24 -5.04 -14.86
N LEU A 601 10.63 -4.33 -15.81
CA LEU A 601 9.23 -4.49 -16.17
C LEU A 601 8.96 -5.89 -16.75
N LEU A 602 9.75 -6.34 -17.73
CA LEU A 602 9.60 -7.68 -18.31
C LEU A 602 9.78 -8.78 -17.26
N GLY A 603 10.77 -8.63 -16.37
CA GLY A 603 10.96 -9.52 -15.23
C GLY A 603 9.76 -9.53 -14.30
N SER A 604 9.21 -8.36 -14.00
CA SER A 604 8.01 -8.22 -13.17
C SER A 604 6.78 -8.86 -13.80
N LEU A 605 6.54 -8.68 -15.10
CA LEU A 605 5.45 -9.34 -15.84
C LEU A 605 5.60 -10.87 -15.84
N ALA A 606 6.83 -11.38 -16.00
CA ALA A 606 7.10 -12.81 -15.92
C ALA A 606 6.82 -13.37 -14.52
N LEU A 607 7.22 -12.67 -13.47
CA LEU A 607 6.94 -13.05 -12.08
C LEU A 607 5.43 -13.00 -11.77
N LEU A 608 4.73 -11.97 -12.22
CA LEU A 608 3.27 -11.88 -12.11
C LEU A 608 2.59 -13.06 -12.81
N ALA A 609 3.01 -13.40 -14.03
CA ALA A 609 2.47 -14.53 -14.77
C ALA A 609 2.68 -15.86 -14.05
N ILE A 610 3.87 -16.09 -13.48
CA ILE A 610 4.15 -17.27 -12.66
C ILE A 610 3.26 -17.28 -11.41
N GLY A 611 3.17 -16.16 -10.69
CA GLY A 611 2.39 -16.08 -9.46
C GLY A 611 0.89 -16.33 -9.67
N ILE A 612 0.30 -15.71 -10.71
CA ILE A 612 -1.09 -15.94 -11.11
C ILE A 612 -1.27 -17.40 -11.56
N GLY A 613 -0.34 -17.92 -12.37
CA GLY A 613 -0.36 -19.30 -12.84
C GLY A 613 -0.37 -20.31 -11.71
N VAL A 614 0.47 -20.11 -10.69
CA VAL A 614 0.53 -20.98 -9.50
C VAL A 614 -0.77 -20.94 -8.70
N ALA A 615 -1.28 -19.73 -8.42
CA ALA A 615 -2.51 -19.55 -7.66
C ALA A 615 -3.72 -20.18 -8.37
N TRP A 616 -3.83 -20.00 -9.69
CA TRP A 616 -4.85 -20.63 -10.52
C TRP A 616 -4.70 -22.15 -10.59
N HIS A 617 -3.48 -22.64 -10.80
CA HIS A 617 -3.22 -24.08 -10.90
C HIS A 617 -3.67 -24.81 -9.62
N LYS A 618 -3.38 -24.21 -8.46
CA LYS A 618 -3.68 -24.80 -7.15
C LYS A 618 -5.13 -24.62 -6.70
N TYR A 619 -5.71 -23.43 -6.86
CA TYR A 619 -6.99 -23.08 -6.24
C TYR A 619 -8.02 -22.48 -7.22
N LYS A 620 -7.75 -22.46 -8.53
CA LYS A 620 -8.67 -21.94 -9.56
C LYS A 620 -9.17 -20.53 -9.21
N TRP A 621 -10.47 -20.27 -9.31
CA TRP A 621 -11.10 -18.98 -8.99
C TRP A 621 -10.79 -18.47 -7.58
N ALA A 622 -10.67 -19.36 -6.59
CA ALA A 622 -10.31 -18.94 -5.24
C ALA A 622 -8.89 -18.35 -5.20
N GLY A 623 -7.94 -18.91 -5.96
CA GLY A 623 -6.59 -18.36 -6.09
C GLY A 623 -6.51 -16.97 -6.74
N LEU A 624 -7.57 -16.53 -7.42
CA LEU A 624 -7.67 -15.24 -8.09
C LEU A 624 -8.38 -14.16 -7.25
N VAL A 625 -8.76 -14.44 -5.99
CA VAL A 625 -9.45 -13.47 -5.13
C VAL A 625 -8.74 -12.12 -5.05
N PRO A 626 -7.42 -12.03 -4.77
CA PRO A 626 -6.71 -10.75 -4.79
C PRO A 626 -6.80 -10.03 -6.14
N LEU A 627 -6.67 -10.75 -7.26
CA LEU A 627 -6.78 -10.15 -8.59
C LEU A 627 -8.17 -9.55 -8.82
N PHE A 628 -9.24 -10.27 -8.48
CA PHE A 628 -10.61 -9.76 -8.66
C PHE A 628 -10.97 -8.62 -7.71
N ILE A 629 -10.37 -8.56 -6.52
CA ILE A 629 -10.48 -7.39 -5.65
C ILE A 629 -9.90 -6.16 -6.35
N ASN A 630 -8.70 -6.27 -6.90
CA ASN A 630 -8.06 -5.16 -7.60
C ASN A 630 -8.84 -4.75 -8.85
N LEU A 631 -9.14 -5.70 -9.74
CA LEU A 631 -9.87 -5.42 -10.97
C LEU A 631 -11.24 -4.79 -10.67
N GLY A 632 -11.94 -5.29 -9.65
CA GLY A 632 -13.26 -4.79 -9.27
C GLY A 632 -13.25 -3.42 -8.62
N PHE A 633 -12.36 -3.21 -7.66
CA PHE A 633 -12.21 -1.91 -7.00
C PHE A 633 -11.81 -0.83 -8.01
N THR A 634 -10.93 -1.17 -8.95
CA THR A 634 -10.47 -0.27 -10.01
C THR A 634 -11.59 0.15 -10.97
N VAL A 635 -12.60 -0.70 -11.20
CA VAL A 635 -13.80 -0.30 -11.97
C VAL A 635 -14.50 0.88 -11.29
N ASN A 636 -14.60 0.88 -9.96
CA ASN A 636 -15.26 1.98 -9.26
C ASN A 636 -14.47 3.29 -9.39
N LEU A 637 -13.13 3.22 -9.25
CA LEU A 637 -12.25 4.37 -9.46
C LEU A 637 -12.39 4.94 -10.87
N ALA A 638 -12.41 4.05 -11.87
CA ALA A 638 -12.57 4.42 -13.26
C ALA A 638 -13.92 5.10 -13.55
N ILE A 639 -15.02 4.59 -13.00
CA ILE A 639 -16.35 5.21 -13.10
C ILE A 639 -16.36 6.58 -12.44
N ALA A 640 -15.69 6.76 -11.30
CA ALA A 640 -15.56 8.05 -10.64
C ALA A 640 -14.58 9.01 -11.36
N ARG A 641 -13.97 8.56 -12.48
CA ARG A 641 -12.91 9.24 -13.24
C ARG A 641 -11.82 9.72 -12.28
N VAL A 642 -11.29 8.82 -11.44
CA VAL A 642 -10.17 9.12 -10.52
C VAL A 642 -9.01 8.16 -10.70
N SER A 643 -7.79 8.68 -10.57
CA SER A 643 -6.58 7.86 -10.54
C SER A 643 -5.49 8.40 -9.62
N GLY A 644 -4.43 7.61 -9.46
CA GLY A 644 -3.27 7.93 -8.65
C GLY A 644 -3.22 7.19 -7.32
N TRP A 645 -2.05 7.25 -6.68
CA TRP A 645 -1.67 6.37 -5.58
C TRP A 645 -2.67 6.33 -4.41
N ARG A 646 -3.26 7.49 -4.05
CA ARG A 646 -4.17 7.59 -2.89
C ARG A 646 -5.36 6.66 -3.03
N TYR A 647 -5.92 6.65 -4.24
CA TYR A 647 -7.11 5.89 -4.55
C TYR A 647 -6.78 4.42 -4.74
N ASN A 648 -5.58 4.09 -5.24
CA ASN A 648 -5.15 2.72 -5.49
C ASN A 648 -4.61 1.98 -4.25
N LEU A 649 -4.12 2.69 -3.24
CA LEU A 649 -3.53 2.09 -2.02
C LEU A 649 -4.34 0.93 -1.39
N PRO A 650 -5.69 0.95 -1.37
CA PRO A 650 -6.48 -0.17 -0.85
C PRO A 650 -6.26 -1.51 -1.58
N VAL A 651 -5.84 -1.48 -2.85
CA VAL A 651 -5.73 -2.67 -3.72
C VAL A 651 -4.39 -2.81 -4.44
N ASP A 652 -3.48 -1.86 -4.28
CA ASP A 652 -2.19 -1.84 -4.98
C ASP A 652 -1.27 -3.03 -4.62
N TRP A 653 -1.45 -3.59 -3.43
CA TRP A 653 -0.74 -4.73 -2.89
C TRP A 653 -0.98 -6.02 -3.68
N THR A 654 -2.03 -6.11 -4.49
CA THR A 654 -2.36 -7.34 -5.23
C THR A 654 -1.33 -7.64 -6.32
N THR A 655 -0.74 -6.60 -6.90
CA THR A 655 0.36 -6.73 -7.84
C THR A 655 1.61 -7.26 -7.13
N LEU A 656 1.94 -6.68 -5.97
CA LEU A 656 3.04 -7.18 -5.12
C LEU A 656 2.80 -8.62 -4.66
N PHE A 657 1.55 -9.00 -4.37
CA PHE A 657 1.15 -10.35 -3.98
C PHE A 657 1.52 -11.40 -5.03
N TYR A 658 1.10 -11.22 -6.28
CA TYR A 658 1.42 -12.17 -7.35
C TYR A 658 2.89 -12.11 -7.77
N TYR A 659 3.51 -10.93 -7.71
CA TYR A 659 4.96 -10.79 -7.93
C TYR A 659 5.76 -11.65 -6.94
N VAL A 660 5.44 -11.56 -5.64
CA VAL A 660 6.09 -12.36 -4.58
C VAL A 660 5.85 -13.85 -4.78
N PHE A 661 4.68 -14.25 -5.28
CA PHE A 661 4.38 -15.66 -5.56
C PHE A 661 5.25 -16.19 -6.69
N GLY A 662 5.38 -15.42 -7.77
CA GLY A 662 6.29 -15.74 -8.86
C GLY A 662 7.72 -15.89 -8.37
N LEU A 663 8.20 -14.91 -7.59
CA LEU A 663 9.57 -14.91 -7.05
C LEU A 663 9.80 -16.11 -6.13
N SER A 664 8.87 -16.38 -5.23
CA SER A 664 8.93 -17.54 -4.33
C SER A 664 8.94 -18.85 -5.13
N GLN A 665 8.09 -18.96 -6.16
CA GLN A 665 8.01 -20.17 -6.96
C GLN A 665 9.29 -20.41 -7.76
N LEU A 666 9.94 -19.37 -8.28
CA LEU A 666 11.25 -19.49 -8.91
C LEU A 666 12.29 -20.04 -7.94
N ILE A 667 12.29 -19.57 -6.69
CA ILE A 667 13.22 -20.05 -5.64
C ILE A 667 12.92 -21.50 -5.26
N LEU A 668 11.64 -21.86 -5.13
CA LEU A 668 11.23 -23.24 -4.86
C LEU A 668 11.60 -24.18 -6.01
N TRP A 669 11.42 -23.76 -7.27
CA TRP A 669 11.86 -24.53 -8.43
C TRP A 669 13.37 -24.65 -8.47
N ALA A 670 14.12 -23.55 -8.30
CA ALA A 670 15.58 -23.58 -8.27
C ALA A 670 16.07 -24.57 -7.22
N TRP A 671 15.49 -24.54 -6.03
CA TRP A 671 15.90 -25.44 -4.96
C TRP A 671 15.50 -26.91 -5.21
N ALA A 672 14.31 -27.17 -5.73
CA ALA A 672 13.87 -28.51 -6.11
C ALA A 672 14.72 -29.10 -7.25
N LEU A 673 15.10 -28.29 -8.23
CA LEU A 673 15.94 -28.69 -9.37
C LEU A 673 17.31 -29.22 -8.93
N PHE A 674 17.88 -28.64 -7.89
CA PHE A 674 19.17 -29.05 -7.33
C PHE A 674 19.00 -30.04 -6.16
N GLY A 675 18.12 -31.04 -6.32
CA GLY A 675 17.99 -32.18 -5.38
C GLY A 675 17.64 -31.78 -3.94
N GLY A 676 17.15 -30.56 -3.73
CA GLY A 676 16.62 -30.15 -2.44
C GLY A 676 15.44 -31.03 -2.13
N LYS A 677 15.54 -31.88 -1.10
CA LYS A 677 14.35 -32.37 -0.40
C LYS A 677 13.66 -31.10 0.05
N VAL A 678 12.60 -30.73 -0.66
CA VAL A 678 11.87 -29.47 -0.50
C VAL A 678 11.67 -29.26 1.01
N PHE A 679 11.65 -28.01 1.49
CA PHE A 679 11.00 -27.67 2.77
C PHE A 679 9.51 -28.02 2.55
N VAL A 680 9.21 -29.31 2.37
CA VAL A 680 7.88 -29.88 2.23
C VAL A 680 7.40 -29.80 3.66
N GLU A 681 6.94 -28.62 3.99
CA GLU A 681 5.78 -28.57 4.80
C GLU A 681 4.81 -29.57 4.19
N LYS A 682 4.49 -30.59 4.96
CA LYS A 682 3.28 -31.37 4.74
C LYS A 682 2.18 -30.32 4.80
N GLN A 683 1.89 -29.68 3.67
CA GLN A 683 0.88 -28.65 3.60
C GLN A 683 -0.35 -29.26 4.23
N ALA A 684 -1.10 -28.45 4.97
CA ALA A 684 -2.37 -28.82 5.59
C ALA A 684 -3.47 -29.18 4.55
N SER A 685 -3.08 -29.80 3.44
CA SER A 685 -3.87 -30.66 2.53
C SER A 685 -4.60 -31.80 3.24
N ASN A 686 -4.34 -32.04 4.52
CA ASN A 686 -5.10 -32.96 5.37
C ASN A 686 -6.00 -32.24 6.39
N GLU A 687 -6.37 -30.97 6.20
CA GLU A 687 -7.72 -30.61 6.64
C GLU A 687 -8.67 -31.42 5.76
N LYS A 688 -9.11 -32.59 6.25
CA LYS A 688 -10.28 -33.25 5.69
C LYS A 688 -11.33 -32.15 5.60
N ASP A 689 -11.78 -31.83 4.38
CA ASP A 689 -12.94 -30.98 4.16
C ASP A 689 -14.12 -31.69 4.83
N THR A 690 -14.26 -31.42 6.12
CA THR A 690 -15.35 -31.90 6.94
C THR A 690 -16.55 -31.13 6.44
N SER A 691 -17.38 -31.79 5.65
CA SER A 691 -18.64 -31.20 5.24
C SER A 691 -19.42 -30.87 6.51
N GLU A 692 -19.82 -29.61 6.68
CA GLU A 692 -20.85 -29.29 7.66
C GLU A 692 -22.14 -29.97 7.18
N ASN A 693 -22.41 -31.16 7.73
CA ASN A 693 -23.65 -31.86 7.50
C ASN A 693 -24.72 -31.25 8.41
N GLY A 694 -25.54 -30.38 7.83
CA GLY A 694 -26.69 -29.77 8.50
C GLY A 694 -26.54 -28.28 8.72
N TRP A 695 -27.64 -27.65 9.13
CA TRP A 695 -27.67 -26.23 9.44
C TRP A 695 -27.32 -26.01 10.92
N HIS A 696 -26.32 -25.16 11.17
CA HIS A 696 -25.92 -24.78 12.53
C HIS A 696 -26.58 -23.46 12.93
N TRP A 697 -27.85 -23.51 13.35
CA TRP A 697 -28.62 -22.32 13.76
C TRP A 697 -27.90 -21.40 14.75
N PRO A 698 -27.22 -21.89 15.81
CA PRO A 698 -26.50 -21.00 16.73
C PRO A 698 -25.38 -20.20 16.05
N ARG A 699 -24.62 -20.81 15.14
CA ARG A 699 -23.56 -20.13 14.38
C ARG A 699 -24.14 -19.09 13.43
N PHE A 700 -25.27 -19.42 12.79
CA PHE A 700 -26.02 -18.50 11.94
C PHE A 700 -26.45 -17.26 12.73
N PHE A 701 -27.19 -17.42 13.84
CA PHE A 701 -27.68 -16.29 14.64
C PHE A 701 -26.54 -15.49 15.26
N LEU A 702 -25.44 -16.14 15.70
CA LEU A 702 -24.26 -15.45 16.20
C LEU A 702 -23.61 -14.60 15.12
N SER A 703 -23.46 -15.14 13.91
CA SER A 703 -22.85 -14.43 12.78
C SER A 703 -23.74 -13.31 12.27
N ALA A 704 -25.04 -13.57 12.07
CA ALA A 704 -26.02 -12.56 11.66
C ALA A 704 -26.16 -11.45 12.70
N GLY A 705 -26.26 -11.80 13.99
CA GLY A 705 -26.33 -10.86 15.10
C GLY A 705 -25.06 -10.03 15.25
N GLY A 706 -23.87 -10.65 15.10
CA GLY A 706 -22.60 -9.93 15.12
C GLY A 706 -22.46 -8.95 13.95
N ILE A 707 -22.86 -9.34 12.74
CA ILE A 707 -22.86 -8.46 11.56
C ILE A 707 -23.83 -7.29 11.77
N LEU A 708 -25.05 -7.56 12.23
CA LEU A 708 -26.04 -6.53 12.48
C LEU A 708 -25.59 -5.57 13.59
N LEU A 709 -24.98 -6.09 14.66
CA LEU A 709 -24.44 -5.28 15.74
C LEU A 709 -23.34 -4.34 15.24
N LEU A 710 -22.41 -4.85 14.42
CA LEU A 710 -21.36 -4.02 13.80
C LEU A 710 -21.95 -2.97 12.84
N GLY A 711 -22.93 -3.36 12.02
CA GLY A 711 -23.63 -2.42 11.11
C GLY A 711 -24.47 -1.37 11.84
N SER A 712 -24.99 -1.70 13.02
CA SER A 712 -25.81 -0.80 13.85
C SER A 712 -24.99 -0.02 14.89
N ALA A 713 -23.70 -0.34 15.07
CA ALA A 713 -22.87 0.22 16.14
C ALA A 713 -22.84 1.75 16.11
N MET A 714 -22.78 2.35 14.92
CA MET A 714 -22.81 3.81 14.76
C MET A 714 -24.12 4.43 15.24
N LEU A 715 -25.26 3.83 14.88
CA LEU A 715 -26.59 4.30 15.31
C LEU A 715 -26.74 4.15 16.84
N LEU A 716 -26.22 3.05 17.39
CA LEU A 716 -26.19 2.84 18.84
C LEU A 716 -25.36 3.91 19.53
N THR A 717 -24.21 4.31 18.97
CA THR A 717 -23.41 5.42 19.51
C THR A 717 -24.17 6.74 19.51
N GLU A 718 -24.84 7.09 18.40
CA GLU A 718 -25.66 8.31 18.34
C GLU A 718 -26.79 8.32 19.38
N TRP A 719 -27.32 7.15 19.71
CA TRP A 719 -28.38 7.01 20.71
C TRP A 719 -27.85 6.99 22.15
N LEU A 720 -26.68 6.40 22.39
CA LEU A 720 -26.11 6.21 23.73
C LEU A 720 -25.34 7.43 24.25
N VAL A 721 -24.77 8.25 23.35
CA VAL A 721 -23.97 9.42 23.74
C VAL A 721 -24.86 10.66 23.75
N PRO A 722 -25.22 11.22 24.93
CA PRO A 722 -26.05 12.42 25.01
C PRO A 722 -25.26 13.66 24.57
N ARG A 723 -25.97 14.68 24.07
CA ARG A 723 -25.36 15.97 23.73
C ARG A 723 -24.74 16.61 24.96
N GLN A 724 -23.46 16.94 24.86
CA GLN A 724 -22.70 17.56 25.93
C GLN A 724 -23.03 19.05 26.07
N PHE A 725 -23.21 19.75 24.94
CA PHE A 725 -23.45 21.19 24.90
C PHE A 725 -24.92 21.47 24.60
N THR A 726 -25.64 21.97 25.60
CA THR A 726 -27.07 22.26 25.54
C THR A 726 -27.34 23.71 25.97
N ASP A 727 -28.57 24.19 25.80
CA ASP A 727 -28.93 25.52 26.31
C ASP A 727 -28.83 25.58 27.85
N GLU A 728 -29.08 24.46 28.54
CA GLU A 728 -28.99 24.35 30.01
C GLU A 728 -27.53 24.44 30.52
N THR A 729 -26.60 23.75 29.85
CA THR A 729 -25.16 23.85 30.19
C THR A 729 -24.66 25.27 29.97
N ARG A 730 -25.07 25.89 28.86
CA ARG A 730 -24.73 27.29 28.55
C ARG A 730 -25.20 28.26 29.59
N SER A 731 -26.43 28.12 30.11
CA SER A 731 -26.89 28.97 31.21
C SER A 731 -26.00 28.81 32.44
N THR A 732 -25.59 27.58 32.78
CA THR A 732 -24.73 27.31 33.94
C THR A 732 -23.34 27.95 33.77
N SER A 733 -22.75 27.86 32.58
CA SER A 733 -21.45 28.47 32.31
C SER A 733 -21.52 29.99 32.21
N LEU A 734 -22.64 30.57 31.78
CA LEU A 734 -22.86 32.02 31.87
C LEU A 734 -22.98 32.50 33.32
N GLU A 735 -23.65 31.74 34.19
CA GLU A 735 -23.66 32.04 35.63
C GLU A 735 -22.24 31.99 36.23
N GLN A 736 -21.43 31.02 35.83
CA GLN A 736 -20.03 30.94 36.23
C GLN A 736 -19.22 32.13 35.70
N LEU A 737 -19.44 32.56 34.46
CA LEU A 737 -18.80 33.74 33.88
C LEU A 737 -19.12 35.01 34.69
N VAL A 738 -20.37 35.19 35.14
CA VAL A 738 -20.75 36.33 36.01
C VAL A 738 -19.93 36.36 37.29
N LEU A 739 -19.62 35.20 37.86
CA LEU A 739 -18.81 35.09 39.08
C LEU A 739 -17.32 35.33 38.83
N THR A 740 -16.80 34.94 37.66
CA THR A 740 -15.38 35.06 37.31
C THR A 740 -15.02 36.44 36.76
N ASP A 741 -15.84 36.98 35.85
CA ASP A 741 -15.64 38.28 35.19
C ASP A 741 -16.99 38.95 34.85
N ALA A 742 -17.50 39.74 35.79
CA ALA A 742 -18.77 40.44 35.66
C ALA A 742 -18.80 41.44 34.47
N GLN A 743 -17.65 42.02 34.10
CA GLN A 743 -17.60 42.97 32.98
C GLN A 743 -17.81 42.27 31.64
N LEU A 744 -17.20 41.10 31.45
CA LEU A 744 -17.44 40.27 30.28
C LEU A 744 -18.88 39.74 30.25
N ALA A 745 -19.42 39.34 31.39
CA ALA A 745 -20.80 38.89 31.49
C ALA A 745 -21.81 39.99 31.10
N ASP A 746 -21.56 41.25 31.49
CA ASP A 746 -22.39 42.39 31.10
C ASP A 746 -22.41 42.58 29.58
N ARG A 747 -21.27 42.42 28.89
CA ARG A 747 -21.18 42.53 27.41
C ARG A 747 -21.91 41.41 26.68
N VAL A 748 -21.99 40.22 27.28
CA VAL A 748 -22.84 39.13 26.76
C VAL A 748 -24.32 39.46 26.97
N SER A 749 -24.67 39.98 28.16
CA SER A 749 -26.06 40.34 28.51
C SER A 749 -26.62 41.46 27.62
N SER A 750 -25.78 42.42 27.22
CA SER A 750 -26.10 43.51 26.30
C SER A 750 -26.14 43.08 24.83
N ARG A 751 -25.88 41.79 24.54
CA ARG A 751 -25.77 41.20 23.20
C ARG A 751 -24.66 41.80 22.34
N GLU A 752 -23.66 42.40 22.97
CA GLU A 752 -22.46 42.86 22.27
C GLU A 752 -21.62 41.66 21.84
N LEU A 753 -21.44 40.67 22.73
CA LEU A 753 -20.68 39.44 22.47
C LEU A 753 -21.60 38.23 22.32
N LEU A 754 -21.28 37.36 21.37
CA LEU A 754 -21.87 36.02 21.28
C LEU A 754 -21.18 35.10 22.28
N ALA A 755 -21.98 34.34 23.04
CA ALA A 755 -21.50 33.31 23.95
C ALA A 755 -21.84 31.93 23.40
N ILE A 756 -20.82 31.15 23.07
CA ILE A 756 -20.96 29.83 22.42
C ILE A 756 -20.17 28.81 23.21
N GLU A 757 -20.82 27.69 23.57
CA GLU A 757 -20.13 26.55 24.17
C GLU A 757 -19.70 25.53 23.12
N GLY A 758 -18.55 24.94 23.34
CA GLY A 758 -18.09 23.82 22.53
C GLY A 758 -16.74 23.28 22.97
N ARG A 759 -16.23 22.32 22.21
CA ARG A 759 -14.90 21.77 22.35
C ARG A 759 -13.95 22.43 21.35
N ALA A 760 -12.85 22.99 21.85
CA ALA A 760 -11.81 23.59 21.04
C ALA A 760 -10.80 22.54 20.56
N LEU A 761 -10.63 22.44 19.25
CA LEU A 761 -9.72 21.50 18.57
C LEU A 761 -8.66 22.26 17.77
N TYR A 762 -7.48 21.68 17.73
CA TYR A 762 -6.29 22.11 16.97
C TYR A 762 -5.79 23.53 17.30
N PRO A 763 -5.59 23.89 18.59
CA PRO A 763 -5.07 25.19 18.97
C PRO A 763 -3.65 25.36 18.41
N SER A 764 -3.46 26.41 17.61
CA SER A 764 -2.19 26.72 16.95
C SER A 764 -1.93 28.22 16.98
N TYR A 765 -0.77 28.60 17.49
CA TYR A 765 -0.29 29.99 17.49
C TYR A 765 0.32 30.35 16.14
N LEU A 766 -0.12 31.49 15.59
CA LEU A 766 0.35 32.05 14.33
C LEU A 766 0.85 33.48 14.58
N PRO A 767 2.15 33.73 14.37
CA PRO A 767 2.68 35.10 14.38
C PRO A 767 2.10 35.97 13.25
N GLU A 768 2.36 37.27 13.35
CA GLU A 768 2.08 38.27 12.31
C GLU A 768 2.58 37.77 10.94
N ARG A 769 1.71 37.87 9.94
CA ARG A 769 1.95 37.50 8.52
C ARG A 769 2.30 36.03 8.29
N VAL A 770 2.23 35.19 9.32
CA VAL A 770 2.37 33.74 9.20
C VAL A 770 0.99 33.11 9.03
N GLY A 771 0.85 32.21 8.07
CA GLY A 771 -0.39 31.49 7.82
C GLY A 771 -0.27 30.50 6.65
N ASN A 772 -1.37 29.85 6.31
CA ASN A 772 -1.48 28.94 5.18
C ASN A 772 -2.82 29.16 4.45
N GLU A 773 -2.79 30.00 3.42
CA GLU A 773 -3.98 30.27 2.59
C GLU A 773 -4.41 29.06 1.75
N ILE A 774 -3.46 28.18 1.41
CA ILE A 774 -3.71 26.97 0.60
C ILE A 774 -4.63 25.98 1.33
N ALA A 775 -4.71 26.07 2.67
CA ALA A 775 -5.57 25.20 3.44
C ALA A 775 -7.07 25.52 3.29
N GLU A 776 -7.46 26.68 2.74
CA GLU A 776 -8.85 27.17 2.65
C GLU A 776 -9.58 27.16 4.00
N LEU A 777 -8.85 27.38 5.10
CA LEU A 777 -9.38 27.46 6.46
C LEU A 777 -9.19 28.89 6.97
N PRO A 778 -10.26 29.68 7.18
CA PRO A 778 -10.16 31.09 7.60
C PRO A 778 -9.31 31.32 8.85
N ARG A 779 -9.31 30.36 9.79
CA ARG A 779 -8.46 30.40 10.99
C ARG A 779 -6.96 30.37 10.67
N LEU A 780 -6.54 29.79 9.56
CA LEU A 780 -5.13 29.64 9.17
C LEU A 780 -4.61 30.73 8.24
N PHE A 781 -5.46 31.64 7.74
CA PHE A 781 -5.02 32.71 6.84
C PHE A 781 -4.03 33.66 7.52
N PRO A 782 -2.98 34.15 6.83
CA PRO A 782 -2.06 35.16 7.34
C PRO A 782 -2.82 36.43 7.78
N ARG A 783 -2.37 37.07 8.87
CA ARG A 783 -2.97 38.30 9.41
C ARG A 783 -1.90 39.23 9.97
N ASP A 784 -2.19 40.52 10.06
CA ASP A 784 -1.27 41.55 10.54
C ASP A 784 -1.14 41.62 12.07
N PHE A 785 -1.48 40.53 12.78
CA PHE A 785 -1.32 40.43 14.23
C PHE A 785 -1.12 38.98 14.66
N ASP A 786 -0.52 38.85 15.84
CA ASP A 786 -0.29 37.59 16.54
C ASP A 786 -1.60 37.01 17.09
N ARG A 787 -1.80 35.70 16.92
CA ARG A 787 -3.08 35.05 17.25
C ARG A 787 -2.95 33.58 17.57
N LEU A 788 -3.77 33.13 18.51
CA LEU A 788 -4.10 31.73 18.71
C LEU A 788 -5.31 31.37 17.85
N THR A 789 -5.29 30.21 17.19
CA THR A 789 -6.35 29.79 16.27
C THR A 789 -6.78 28.38 16.60
N PHE A 790 -8.08 28.09 16.54
CA PHE A 790 -8.61 26.75 16.79
C PHE A 790 -9.97 26.57 16.09
N LEU A 791 -10.42 25.33 16.00
CA LEU A 791 -11.77 24.98 15.56
C LEU A 791 -12.64 24.77 16.80
N LEU A 792 -13.78 25.44 16.89
CA LEU A 792 -14.80 25.14 17.88
C LEU A 792 -15.82 24.16 17.29
N ILE A 793 -16.02 23.02 17.95
CA ILE A 793 -17.07 22.06 17.61
C ILE A 793 -18.11 21.98 18.73
N GLY A 794 -19.37 21.78 18.36
CA GLY A 794 -20.50 21.74 19.26
C GLY A 794 -21.78 21.67 18.44
N PRO A 795 -22.86 22.36 18.86
CA PRO A 795 -24.08 22.49 18.06
C PRO A 795 -23.80 23.04 16.65
N ASP A 796 -22.85 23.97 16.56
CA ASP A 796 -22.31 24.53 15.33
C ASP A 796 -20.79 24.31 15.26
N MET A 797 -20.21 24.52 14.08
CA MET A 797 -18.77 24.43 13.84
C MET A 797 -18.26 25.80 13.39
N TRP A 798 -17.24 26.32 14.08
CA TRP A 798 -16.69 27.64 13.81
C TRP A 798 -15.16 27.63 13.77
N ASP A 799 -14.61 28.30 12.76
CA ASP A 799 -13.22 28.74 12.74
C ASP A 799 -13.06 29.91 13.72
N VAL A 800 -12.13 29.79 14.67
CA VAL A 800 -11.93 30.80 15.72
C VAL A 800 -10.52 31.39 15.63
N VAL A 801 -10.47 32.72 15.70
CA VAL A 801 -9.23 33.50 15.77
C VAL A 801 -9.25 34.32 17.05
N LEU A 802 -8.28 34.08 17.93
CA LEU A 802 -8.08 34.79 19.19
C LEU A 802 -6.81 35.65 19.06
N PRO A 803 -6.93 36.98 18.88
CA PRO A 803 -5.77 37.89 18.93
C PRO A 803 -5.09 37.77 20.30
N LEU A 804 -3.80 37.41 20.30
CA LEU A 804 -3.04 37.06 21.49
C LEU A 804 -1.54 37.23 21.20
N GLU A 805 -0.83 38.00 22.02
CA GLU A 805 0.59 38.30 21.82
C GLU A 805 1.54 37.25 22.39
N ASP A 806 1.07 36.40 23.31
CA ASP A 806 1.90 35.37 23.95
C ASP A 806 1.61 33.97 23.38
N ALA A 807 2.66 33.35 22.81
CA ALA A 807 2.61 31.98 22.31
C ALA A 807 2.63 30.92 23.42
N LYS A 808 2.96 31.28 24.67
CA LYS A 808 3.13 30.34 25.79
C LYS A 808 1.87 30.10 26.62
N VAL A 809 0.71 30.52 26.13
CA VAL A 809 -0.56 30.28 26.82
C VAL A 809 -0.88 28.79 26.83
N GLU A 810 -1.20 28.25 28.01
CA GLU A 810 -1.63 26.86 28.14
C GLU A 810 -3.03 26.71 27.53
N PHE A 811 -3.11 26.07 26.36
CA PHE A 811 -4.38 25.75 25.71
C PHE A 811 -4.36 24.28 25.26
N PRO A 812 -4.78 23.36 26.14
CA PRO A 812 -4.81 21.93 25.82
C PRO A 812 -5.72 21.61 24.64
N GLN A 813 -5.33 20.61 23.85
CA GLN A 813 -6.14 20.08 22.75
C GLN A 813 -7.44 19.46 23.29
N GLY A 814 -8.58 19.83 22.72
CA GLY A 814 -9.88 19.27 23.08
C GLY A 814 -10.45 19.78 24.39
N SER A 815 -10.04 20.96 24.83
CA SER A 815 -10.65 21.64 25.97
C SER A 815 -12.08 22.06 25.68
N ASP A 816 -12.97 21.81 26.64
CA ASP A 816 -14.34 22.30 26.59
C ASP A 816 -14.36 23.75 27.12
N ILE A 817 -14.90 24.66 26.32
CA ILE A 817 -14.82 26.12 26.54
C ILE A 817 -16.15 26.83 26.34
N LEU A 818 -16.31 27.96 27.03
CA LEU A 818 -17.24 29.03 26.69
C LEU A 818 -16.47 30.12 25.92
N LEU A 819 -16.80 30.26 24.63
CA LEU A 819 -16.23 31.26 23.74
C LEU A 819 -17.07 32.54 23.77
N LEU A 820 -16.44 33.68 24.00
CA LEU A 820 -17.03 35.00 23.82
C LEU A 820 -16.44 35.65 22.56
N ALA A 821 -17.26 35.89 21.54
CA ALA A 821 -16.77 36.27 20.22
C ALA A 821 -17.64 37.28 19.47
N CYS A 822 -17.01 37.95 18.51
CA CYS A 822 -17.66 38.74 17.46
C CYS A 822 -17.70 37.93 16.15
N PRO A 823 -18.84 37.87 15.45
CA PRO A 823 -18.90 37.24 14.14
C PRO A 823 -18.19 38.10 13.08
N GLN A 824 -17.36 37.48 12.22
CA GLN A 824 -16.62 38.14 11.14
C GLN A 824 -16.87 37.45 9.80
N GLY A 825 -18.14 37.28 9.44
CA GLY A 825 -18.54 36.59 8.20
C GLY A 825 -18.32 35.08 8.26
N ASP A 826 -17.11 34.63 7.94
CA ASP A 826 -16.72 33.22 7.80
C ASP A 826 -15.94 32.65 9.01
N TYR A 827 -15.56 33.50 9.97
CA TYR A 827 -14.92 33.07 11.23
C TYR A 827 -15.46 33.85 12.43
N LEU A 828 -15.12 33.39 13.63
CA LEU A 828 -15.38 34.08 14.89
C LEU A 828 -14.09 34.70 15.42
N GLU A 829 -14.12 35.99 15.70
CA GLU A 829 -13.05 36.67 16.42
C GLU A 829 -13.32 36.58 17.92
N ALA A 830 -12.51 35.79 18.62
CA ALA A 830 -12.62 35.59 20.05
C ALA A 830 -12.14 36.84 20.81
N LYS A 831 -12.96 37.33 21.73
CA LYS A 831 -12.59 38.38 22.70
C LYS A 831 -12.17 37.80 24.03
N ALA A 832 -12.75 36.66 24.42
CA ALA A 832 -12.30 35.87 25.57
C ALA A 832 -12.70 34.40 25.42
N VAL A 833 -11.96 33.53 26.10
CA VAL A 833 -12.22 32.09 26.20
C VAL A 833 -12.19 31.70 27.67
N MET A 834 -13.26 31.09 28.17
CA MET A 834 -13.30 30.51 29.52
C MET A 834 -13.28 28.99 29.44
N PHE A 835 -12.35 28.35 30.15
CA PHE A 835 -12.34 26.89 30.28
C PHE A 835 -13.46 26.42 31.20
N LEU A 836 -14.31 25.52 30.72
CA LEU A 836 -15.41 24.97 31.53
C LEU A 836 -14.87 24.13 32.69
N ASN A 837 -13.72 23.49 32.49
CA ASN A 837 -12.97 22.81 33.53
C ASN A 837 -11.94 23.76 34.14
N GLY A 838 -12.22 24.29 35.33
CA GLY A 838 -11.30 25.13 36.10
C GLY A 838 -11.64 26.63 36.11
N GLY A 839 -12.43 27.12 35.16
CA GLY A 839 -12.93 28.51 35.16
C GLY A 839 -11.88 29.57 34.79
N GLU A 840 -10.70 29.16 34.35
CA GLU A 840 -9.65 30.09 33.87
C GLU A 840 -10.11 30.78 32.58
N VAL A 841 -9.82 32.09 32.48
CA VAL A 841 -10.21 32.94 31.35
C VAL A 841 -8.97 33.47 30.64
N ILE A 842 -8.89 33.21 29.34
CA ILE A 842 -7.91 33.81 28.44
C ILE A 842 -8.60 34.99 27.74
N GLN A 843 -8.11 36.20 27.95
CA GLN A 843 -8.60 37.41 27.30
C GLN A 843 -7.76 37.74 26.06
N SER A 844 -8.43 38.26 25.02
CA SER A 844 -7.76 38.73 23.80
C SER A 844 -6.98 40.03 24.02
N SER A 845 -5.90 40.23 23.27
CA SER A 845 -5.22 41.53 23.20
C SER A 845 -6.10 42.64 22.62
N MET A 846 -7.19 42.29 21.90
CA MET A 846 -8.16 43.21 21.32
C MET A 846 -9.50 43.23 22.08
N ILE A 847 -9.50 42.93 23.38
CA ILE A 847 -10.72 42.85 24.20
C ILE A 847 -11.50 44.17 24.27
N SER A 848 -10.82 45.32 24.18
CA SER A 848 -11.44 46.66 24.26
C SER A 848 -12.18 47.07 22.98
N GLU A 849 -11.99 46.35 21.88
CA GLU A 849 -12.69 46.62 20.64
C GLU A 849 -14.12 46.07 20.69
N THR A 850 -15.08 46.89 20.27
CA THR A 850 -16.50 46.52 20.16
C THR A 850 -16.74 45.70 18.90
N CYS A 851 -17.67 44.75 18.93
CA CYS A 851 -18.11 44.06 17.72
C CYS A 851 -18.75 45.09 16.75
N LYS A 852 -18.37 45.03 15.47
CA LYS A 852 -18.89 45.92 14.42
C LYS A 852 -20.17 45.37 13.80
#